data_AF-A0A1W9JD05-F1
#
_entry.id   AF-A0A1W9JD05-F1
#
_cell.length_a   1.000
_cell.length_b   1.000
_cell.length_c   1.000
_cell.angle_alpha   90.00
_cell.angle_beta   90.00
_cell.angle_gamma   90.00
#
_symmetry.space_group_name_H-M   'P 1'
#
loop_
_entity.id
_entity.type
_entity.pdbx_description
1 polymer ?
#
loop_
_entity_poly.entity_id
_entity_poly.type
_entity_poly.pdbx_seq_one_letter_code
_entity_poly.pdbx_strand_id
1 'polypeptide(L)'
;MNTPSTAPVVRIQNLSLRYGEQVALDNLNLDLPANQMLGLIGPDGVGKSSLMSLLTGARAIQQGKIEVLGGDMADASHRRAVCPRIAYMPQGLGKNLYLTLSVFENVDFFGRLFGQQPAEREQRIAELLKSTNLESFRDRPAGQLSGGMKQKLGLCCALIHDPDLLVLDEPTTGVDPLSRAQFWELIARLRQRRAGMSVLVSTAYMDEAERFDWLVAMDAGKILATGTAADLREQAKADSLEEAFILLLPEAKRRGHKAIVIPPRQSSGEDIAIEAHDLSMRFGEFLAVDNVSLRIERGEIFGFLGSNGCGKSTTMKMLTGLLQPSSGTALLFGQVVDAGNLATRKRVGYMSQAFSLYSELTVKQNLELHAKLFHLPAADMSDRVAEMAKRFQLDAVLDTLPDALPLGIRQRLSLAVAMIHRPDLLILDEPTSGVDPIERDRFWEMMIELSRHDQVTIFISTHFMNEAERCDRISLMHAGKVLASDTPAALVKDSGHATLEEAFIGYLQKASGSEADAEASTESAVVISPETQAAQAGAGFSLTRLYSYTLREALELRRDPIRASIALVGTLFLMFTFGYGITMDVEDLRFAVLDRDQTTLSNNYALDLGGSRYFLPRPPLADYAELDQRMRSGELSLALEIPPNFARDLERGDQVKIGAWIDGAMPTRAENVIGYVQAMHQGWLLEMARSRSTTQQPAGLMKIETRFRYNADVKSLPAMVPAVIPILLMLIPAMLSALSVVREKELGSILNLYVTPVTKFEFLVGKQLPYIAVGMLNFILLSILAIFVFGVPFKGNFLTLTVAALLYVTASTGIGLLISTLTNSQIAAIFATFLTTFIPSTRFSGMIDPVSSLEGGARLMGETFPGAYFLTICRGTFSKALGFAELGPSLWPLALAIPIIVGLSVLLLKKQER
;
A
#
# COMPACT_ATOMS: atom_id res chain seq x y z
N MET A 1 -2.72 52.20 -17.53
CA MET A 1 -4.05 52.33 -16.88
C MET A 1 -4.01 51.50 -15.62
N ASN A 2 -4.13 52.13 -14.44
CA ASN A 2 -4.09 51.45 -13.14
C ASN A 2 -5.39 50.66 -12.94
N THR A 3 -5.32 49.34 -13.04
CA THR A 3 -6.38 48.45 -12.57
C THR A 3 -6.46 48.54 -11.04
N PRO A 4 -7.67 48.56 -10.45
CA PRO A 4 -7.84 48.67 -9.01
C PRO A 4 -7.21 47.44 -8.33
N SER A 5 -6.33 47.68 -7.35
CA SER A 5 -5.66 46.65 -6.56
C SER A 5 -6.68 45.77 -5.84
N THR A 6 -7.00 44.62 -6.43
CA THR A 6 -7.64 43.51 -5.72
C THR A 6 -6.66 42.97 -4.69
N ALA A 7 -7.13 42.72 -3.47
CA ALA A 7 -6.31 42.11 -2.44
C ALA A 7 -5.79 40.74 -2.93
N PRO A 8 -4.53 40.37 -2.64
CA PRO A 8 -3.97 39.10 -3.09
C PRO A 8 -4.74 37.92 -2.47
N VAL A 9 -4.91 36.84 -3.23
CA VAL A 9 -5.56 35.60 -2.75
C VAL A 9 -4.68 34.87 -1.74
N VAL A 10 -3.36 34.99 -1.90
CA VAL A 10 -2.32 34.42 -1.03
C VAL A 10 -1.25 35.47 -0.80
N ARG A 11 -0.82 35.61 0.45
CA ARG A 11 0.32 36.45 0.86
C ARG A 11 1.28 35.64 1.73
N ILE A 12 2.55 35.67 1.37
CA ILE A 12 3.61 34.89 2.00
C ILE A 12 4.71 35.84 2.49
N GLN A 13 5.10 35.69 3.75
CA GLN A 13 6.13 36.52 4.38
C GLN A 13 7.16 35.65 5.11
N ASN A 14 8.43 35.81 4.71
CA ASN A 14 9.60 35.14 5.30
C ASN A 14 9.42 33.61 5.51
N LEU A 15 8.81 32.94 4.54
CA LEU A 15 8.47 31.52 4.64
C LEU A 15 9.71 30.65 4.42
N SER A 16 9.99 29.77 5.37
CA SER A 16 11.06 28.77 5.26
C SER A 16 10.54 27.39 5.65
N LEU A 17 11.00 26.36 4.93
CA LEU A 17 10.64 24.96 5.16
C LEU A 17 11.87 24.06 5.02
N ARG A 18 12.06 23.16 5.97
CA ARG A 18 13.15 22.18 5.95
C ARG A 18 12.65 20.74 6.13
N TYR A 19 13.25 19.82 5.38
CA TYR A 19 13.12 18.37 5.52
C TYR A 19 14.43 17.79 6.04
N GLY A 20 14.52 17.59 7.35
CA GLY A 20 15.79 17.21 7.98
C GLY A 20 16.85 18.28 7.70
N GLU A 21 17.93 17.90 7.00
CA GLU A 21 19.01 18.82 6.60
C GLU A 21 18.72 19.59 5.30
N GLN A 22 17.76 19.14 4.47
CA GLN A 22 17.46 19.78 3.19
C GLN A 22 16.52 20.98 3.36
N VAL A 23 16.91 22.13 2.80
CA VAL A 23 16.07 23.33 2.75
C VAL A 23 15.19 23.26 1.50
N ALA A 24 13.88 23.16 1.68
CA ALA A 24 12.92 23.11 0.57
C ALA A 24 12.40 24.49 0.17
N LEU A 25 12.25 25.41 1.13
CA LEU A 25 11.88 26.81 0.89
C LEU A 25 12.79 27.69 1.76
N ASP A 26 13.34 28.76 1.18
CA ASP A 26 14.32 29.64 1.83
C ASP A 26 13.85 31.11 1.80
N ASN A 27 13.30 31.57 2.92
CA ASN A 27 12.89 32.95 3.18
C ASN A 27 12.04 33.60 2.06
N LEU A 28 10.99 32.90 1.64
CA LEU A 28 10.13 33.32 0.54
C LEU A 28 9.19 34.46 0.94
N ASN A 29 9.10 35.46 0.06
CA ASN A 29 8.13 36.55 0.10
C ASN A 29 7.40 36.59 -1.24
N LEU A 30 6.07 36.46 -1.23
CA LEU A 30 5.26 36.32 -2.45
C LEU A 30 3.82 36.77 -2.20
N ASP A 31 3.32 37.64 -3.06
CA ASP A 31 1.91 38.01 -3.13
C ASP A 31 1.33 37.47 -4.45
N LEU A 32 0.27 36.66 -4.36
CA LEU A 32 -0.40 36.09 -5.53
C LEU A 32 -1.70 36.85 -5.82
N PRO A 33 -1.91 37.35 -7.05
CA PRO A 33 -3.11 38.09 -7.39
C PRO A 33 -4.36 37.20 -7.37
N ALA A 34 -5.49 37.77 -6.95
CA ALA A 34 -6.77 37.07 -6.92
C ALA A 34 -7.45 37.06 -8.31
N ASN A 35 -8.35 36.08 -8.52
CA ASN A 35 -9.19 35.90 -9.71
C ASN A 35 -8.40 35.63 -11.01
N GLN A 36 -7.19 35.10 -10.88
CA GLN A 36 -6.29 34.81 -11.99
C GLN A 36 -5.89 33.33 -12.00
N MET A 37 -5.44 32.88 -13.16
CA MET A 37 -4.75 31.61 -13.34
C MET A 37 -3.25 31.82 -13.13
N LEU A 38 -2.72 31.20 -12.08
CA LEU A 38 -1.38 31.40 -11.57
C LEU A 38 -0.54 30.14 -11.82
N GLY A 39 0.66 30.29 -12.37
CA GLY A 39 1.62 29.21 -12.59
C GLY A 39 2.81 29.25 -11.66
N LEU A 40 3.11 28.13 -11.00
CA LEU A 40 4.41 27.87 -10.37
C LEU A 40 5.26 27.05 -11.34
N ILE A 41 6.33 27.66 -11.86
CA ILE A 41 7.25 27.01 -12.79
C ILE A 41 8.61 26.80 -12.13
N GLY A 42 9.23 25.66 -12.43
CA GLY A 42 10.57 25.33 -11.98
C GLY A 42 10.86 23.84 -12.04
N PRO A 43 12.13 23.42 -11.89
CA PRO A 43 12.53 22.02 -11.83
C PRO A 43 11.81 21.21 -10.74
N ASP A 44 11.90 19.88 -10.83
CA ASP A 44 11.40 19.01 -9.78
C ASP A 44 12.25 19.14 -8.50
N GLY A 45 11.61 19.07 -7.35
CA GLY A 45 12.28 19.20 -6.05
C GLY A 45 12.62 20.63 -5.61
N VAL A 46 12.30 21.67 -6.39
CA VAL A 46 12.58 23.09 -6.01
C VAL A 46 11.63 23.66 -4.94
N GLY A 47 10.65 22.88 -4.49
CA GLY A 47 9.72 23.26 -3.43
C GLY A 47 8.29 23.61 -3.88
N LYS A 48 7.93 23.48 -5.16
CA LYS A 48 6.57 23.80 -5.71
C LYS A 48 5.44 23.10 -4.92
N SER A 49 5.46 21.77 -4.85
CA SER A 49 4.47 20.97 -4.12
C SER A 49 4.49 21.23 -2.60
N SER A 50 5.67 21.55 -2.05
CA SER A 50 5.83 21.92 -0.64
C SER A 50 5.14 23.25 -0.33
N LEU A 51 5.29 24.24 -1.22
CA LEU A 51 4.61 25.53 -1.14
C LEU A 51 3.09 25.31 -1.21
N MET A 52 2.59 24.58 -2.21
CA MET A 52 1.15 24.30 -2.37
C MET A 52 0.55 23.57 -1.17
N SER A 53 1.29 22.62 -0.58
CA SER A 53 0.86 21.91 0.63
C SER A 53 0.75 22.83 1.86
N LEU A 54 1.59 23.86 1.95
CA LEU A 54 1.49 24.88 3.01
C LEU A 54 0.29 25.82 2.77
N LEU A 55 0.08 26.25 1.52
CA LEU A 55 -1.04 27.14 1.13
C LEU A 55 -2.41 26.51 1.35
N THR A 56 -2.53 25.19 1.17
CA THR A 56 -3.78 24.43 1.35
C THR A 56 -4.02 24.01 2.80
N GLY A 57 -3.03 24.22 3.68
CA GLY A 57 -3.06 23.77 5.07
C GLY A 57 -2.78 22.28 5.25
N ALA A 58 -2.44 21.54 4.20
CA ALA A 58 -2.08 20.13 4.25
C ALA A 58 -0.80 19.88 5.07
N ARG A 59 0.15 20.84 5.05
CA ARG A 59 1.39 20.83 5.81
C ARG A 59 1.42 21.96 6.85
N ALA A 60 2.02 21.70 8.00
CA ALA A 60 2.19 22.70 9.05
C ALA A 60 3.31 23.70 8.71
N ILE A 61 3.07 24.98 9.00
CA ILE A 61 4.06 26.05 8.83
C ILE A 61 5.14 25.92 9.89
N GLN A 62 6.41 25.90 9.47
CA GLN A 62 7.57 25.84 10.38
C GLN A 62 8.08 27.25 10.74
N GLN A 63 8.28 28.11 9.74
CA GLN A 63 8.76 29.50 9.90
C GLN A 63 8.07 30.42 8.89
N GLY A 64 7.86 31.68 9.26
CA GLY A 64 7.19 32.68 8.42
C GLY A 64 5.67 32.72 8.62
N LYS A 65 5.00 33.52 7.79
CA LYS A 65 3.55 33.74 7.83
C LYS A 65 2.95 33.50 6.44
N ILE A 66 1.81 32.82 6.40
CA ILE A 66 1.03 32.59 5.18
C ILE A 66 -0.40 33.05 5.45
N GLU A 67 -0.87 34.01 4.66
CA GLU A 67 -2.26 34.42 4.64
C GLU A 67 -2.93 33.89 3.36
N VAL A 68 -4.07 33.22 3.49
CA VAL A 68 -4.88 32.70 2.38
C VAL A 68 -6.32 33.11 2.57
N LEU A 69 -6.93 33.64 1.51
CA LEU A 69 -8.32 34.14 1.50
C LEU A 69 -8.59 35.12 2.67
N GLY A 70 -7.61 35.98 2.96
CA GLY A 70 -7.74 37.09 3.91
C GLY A 70 -7.43 36.79 5.38
N GLY A 71 -6.84 35.64 5.72
CA GLY A 71 -6.42 35.35 7.09
C GLY A 71 -5.28 34.33 7.21
N ASP A 72 -4.72 34.20 8.42
CA ASP A 72 -3.50 33.45 8.70
C ASP A 72 -3.74 31.94 8.76
N MET A 73 -2.98 31.16 7.98
CA MET A 73 -3.06 29.70 7.97
C MET A 73 -2.43 29.05 9.21
N ALA A 74 -1.64 29.77 10.02
CA ALA A 74 -1.20 29.28 11.32
C ALA A 74 -2.39 29.15 12.30
N ASP A 75 -3.42 29.99 12.18
CA ASP A 75 -4.60 29.93 13.03
C ASP A 75 -5.50 28.73 12.71
N ALA A 76 -5.78 27.91 13.72
CA ALA A 76 -6.64 26.75 13.60
C ALA A 76 -8.12 27.11 13.34
N SER A 77 -8.63 28.24 13.85
CA SER A 77 -10.00 28.69 13.55
C SER A 77 -10.14 29.12 12.10
N HIS A 78 -9.24 30.00 11.63
CA HIS A 78 -9.22 30.44 10.24
C HIS A 78 -9.10 29.27 9.27
N ARG A 79 -8.14 28.34 9.49
CA ARG A 79 -8.00 27.15 8.64
C ARG A 79 -9.28 26.33 8.56
N ARG A 80 -9.98 26.10 9.68
CA ARG A 80 -11.25 25.32 9.66
C ARG A 80 -12.33 26.01 8.83
N ALA A 81 -12.35 27.34 8.82
CA ALA A 81 -13.32 28.12 8.04
C ALA A 81 -12.95 28.19 6.55
N VAL A 82 -11.66 28.23 6.22
CA VAL A 82 -11.18 28.48 4.85
C VAL A 82 -10.85 27.20 4.07
N CYS A 83 -10.38 26.12 4.70
CA CYS A 83 -10.09 24.86 3.98
C CYS A 83 -11.29 24.32 3.17
N PRO A 84 -12.56 24.43 3.60
CA PRO A 84 -13.70 24.05 2.77
C PRO A 84 -13.89 24.88 1.49
N ARG A 85 -13.22 26.04 1.39
CA ARG A 85 -13.22 26.94 0.23
C ARG A 85 -11.98 26.77 -0.64
N ILE A 86 -11.06 25.86 -0.27
CA ILE A 86 -9.84 25.56 -1.02
C ILE A 86 -9.93 24.11 -1.51
N ALA A 87 -9.83 23.92 -2.82
CA ALA A 87 -9.68 22.59 -3.39
C ALA A 87 -8.20 22.31 -3.66
N TYR A 88 -7.75 21.11 -3.29
CA TYR A 88 -6.38 20.67 -3.54
C TYR A 88 -6.35 19.36 -4.29
N MET A 89 -5.63 19.36 -5.41
CA MET A 89 -5.29 18.18 -6.18
C MET A 89 -3.77 17.96 -6.10
N PRO A 90 -3.30 16.96 -5.33
CA PRO A 90 -1.88 16.71 -5.12
C PRO A 90 -1.20 16.07 -6.34
N GLN A 91 0.12 16.23 -6.45
CA GLN A 91 0.92 15.63 -7.51
C GLN A 91 0.81 14.11 -7.55
N GLY A 92 0.48 13.57 -8.73
CA GLY A 92 0.47 12.15 -9.04
C GLY A 92 -0.92 11.62 -9.43
N LEU A 93 -0.92 10.68 -10.37
CA LEU A 93 -2.14 10.14 -10.99
C LEU A 93 -3.04 9.41 -9.96
N GLY A 94 -4.07 10.11 -9.49
CA GLY A 94 -5.10 9.53 -8.63
C GLY A 94 -4.74 9.40 -7.15
N LYS A 95 -3.74 10.13 -6.63
CA LYS A 95 -3.42 10.13 -5.19
C LYS A 95 -4.56 10.66 -4.30
N ASN A 96 -5.40 11.53 -4.84
CA ASN A 96 -6.62 12.01 -4.17
C ASN A 96 -7.83 11.07 -4.35
N LEU A 97 -7.73 10.05 -5.21
CA LEU A 97 -8.82 9.14 -5.54
C LEU A 97 -8.76 7.84 -4.76
N TYR A 98 -9.93 7.23 -4.58
CA TYR A 98 -10.05 5.87 -4.08
C TYR A 98 -10.24 4.93 -5.26
N LEU A 99 -9.17 4.23 -5.64
CA LEU A 99 -9.10 3.42 -6.86
C LEU A 99 -10.11 2.25 -6.90
N THR A 100 -10.57 1.78 -5.75
CA THR A 100 -11.57 0.71 -5.62
C THR A 100 -13.01 1.20 -5.76
N LEU A 101 -13.24 2.51 -5.63
CA LEU A 101 -14.54 3.15 -5.82
C LEU A 101 -14.78 3.47 -7.30
N SER A 102 -16.04 3.51 -7.72
CA SER A 102 -16.43 3.96 -9.06
C SER A 102 -16.22 5.47 -9.25
N VAL A 103 -16.32 5.94 -10.49
CA VAL A 103 -16.35 7.37 -10.84
C VAL A 103 -17.40 8.11 -10.00
N PHE A 104 -18.63 7.61 -9.96
CA PHE A 104 -19.71 8.19 -9.16
C PHE A 104 -19.40 8.16 -7.66
N GLU A 105 -18.98 7.01 -7.13
CA GLU A 105 -18.72 6.84 -5.68
C GLU A 105 -17.61 7.76 -5.17
N ASN A 106 -16.59 8.05 -5.99
CA ASN A 106 -15.56 9.03 -5.63
C ASN A 106 -16.16 10.42 -5.47
N VAL A 107 -16.88 10.93 -6.47
CA VAL A 107 -17.43 12.30 -6.43
C VAL A 107 -18.52 12.41 -5.34
N ASP A 108 -19.36 11.39 -5.19
CA ASP A 108 -20.39 11.30 -4.12
C ASP A 108 -19.76 11.32 -2.73
N PHE A 109 -18.64 10.62 -2.52
CA PHE A 109 -17.91 10.66 -1.25
C PHE A 109 -17.48 12.08 -0.90
N PHE A 110 -16.83 12.81 -1.83
CA PHE A 110 -16.41 14.19 -1.56
C PHE A 110 -17.60 15.12 -1.35
N GLY A 111 -18.67 15.03 -2.16
CA GLY A 111 -19.87 15.85 -1.96
C GLY A 111 -20.50 15.67 -0.57
N ARG A 112 -20.48 14.44 -0.01
CA ARG A 112 -20.92 14.20 1.38
C ARG A 112 -19.99 14.82 2.42
N LEU A 113 -18.67 14.79 2.18
CA LEU A 113 -17.70 15.41 3.10
C LEU A 113 -17.92 16.91 3.25
N PHE A 114 -18.32 17.58 2.17
CA PHE A 114 -18.64 19.01 2.17
C PHE A 114 -20.11 19.31 2.54
N GLY A 115 -20.89 18.30 2.92
CA GLY A 115 -22.22 18.49 3.50
C GLY A 115 -23.34 18.75 2.49
N GLN A 116 -23.15 18.44 1.21
CA GLN A 116 -24.17 18.62 0.18
C GLN A 116 -25.37 17.71 0.38
N GLN A 117 -26.57 18.27 0.18
CA GLN A 117 -27.81 17.51 0.23
C GLN A 117 -27.86 16.47 -0.91
N PRO A 118 -28.53 15.32 -0.73
CA PRO A 118 -28.54 14.25 -1.72
C PRO A 118 -28.97 14.68 -3.13
N ALA A 119 -30.03 15.49 -3.24
CA ALA A 119 -30.56 15.94 -4.54
C ALA A 119 -29.60 16.91 -5.25
N GLU A 120 -29.09 17.91 -4.52
CA GLU A 120 -28.08 18.86 -5.04
C GLU A 120 -26.83 18.12 -5.50
N ARG A 121 -26.35 17.18 -4.68
CA ARG A 121 -25.14 16.39 -4.95
C ARG A 121 -25.31 15.55 -6.21
N GLU A 122 -26.44 14.87 -6.37
CA GLU A 122 -26.69 14.02 -7.53
C GLU A 122 -26.75 14.82 -8.84
N GLN A 123 -27.46 15.96 -8.83
CA GLN A 123 -27.51 16.88 -9.97
C GLN A 123 -26.10 17.35 -10.33
N ARG A 124 -25.34 17.79 -9.34
CA ARG A 124 -24.00 18.33 -9.54
C ARG A 124 -22.99 17.28 -10.01
N ILE A 125 -23.08 16.05 -9.51
CA ILE A 125 -22.28 14.93 -10.02
C ILE A 125 -22.60 14.71 -11.50
N ALA A 126 -23.89 14.66 -11.88
CA ALA A 126 -24.26 14.46 -13.28
C ALA A 126 -23.70 15.57 -14.19
N GLU A 127 -23.80 16.82 -13.77
CA GLU A 127 -23.24 17.98 -14.50
C GLU A 127 -21.71 17.89 -14.65
N LEU A 128 -20.99 17.59 -13.57
CA LEU A 128 -19.53 17.44 -13.60
C LEU A 128 -19.10 16.27 -14.49
N LEU A 129 -19.74 15.10 -14.36
CA LEU A 129 -19.42 13.94 -15.19
C LEU A 129 -19.72 14.17 -16.66
N LYS A 130 -20.80 14.89 -16.98
CA LYS A 130 -21.12 15.28 -18.36
C LYS A 130 -20.08 16.26 -18.92
N SER A 131 -19.72 17.30 -18.16
CA SER A 131 -18.73 18.31 -18.60
C SER A 131 -17.33 17.74 -18.84
N THR A 132 -17.00 16.62 -18.17
CA THR A 132 -15.70 15.95 -18.23
C THR A 132 -15.67 14.72 -19.14
N ASN A 133 -16.77 14.41 -19.84
CA ASN A 133 -16.94 13.20 -20.65
C ASN A 133 -16.70 11.90 -19.86
N LEU A 134 -17.07 11.87 -18.58
CA LEU A 134 -16.96 10.70 -17.70
C LEU A 134 -18.31 10.02 -17.43
N GLU A 135 -19.40 10.54 -18.00
CA GLU A 135 -20.77 10.02 -17.80
C GLU A 135 -20.91 8.54 -18.20
N SER A 136 -20.36 8.14 -19.35
CA SER A 136 -20.36 6.73 -19.80
C SER A 136 -19.53 5.79 -18.93
N PHE A 137 -18.68 6.35 -18.04
CA PHE A 137 -17.82 5.62 -17.13
C PHE A 137 -18.27 5.71 -15.67
N ARG A 138 -19.48 6.23 -15.42
CA ARG A 138 -20.05 6.49 -14.08
C ARG A 138 -19.84 5.35 -13.08
N ASP A 139 -20.05 4.11 -13.49
CA ASP A 139 -19.96 2.93 -12.62
C ASP A 139 -18.62 2.20 -12.70
N ARG A 140 -17.70 2.66 -13.56
CA ARG A 140 -16.38 2.06 -13.71
C ARG A 140 -15.48 2.39 -12.51
N PRO A 141 -14.77 1.42 -11.92
CA PRO A 141 -13.78 1.67 -10.86
C PRO A 141 -12.69 2.63 -11.31
N ALA A 142 -12.32 3.59 -10.44
CA ALA A 142 -11.31 4.60 -10.72
C ALA A 142 -9.93 3.99 -11.06
N GLY A 143 -9.59 2.83 -10.49
CA GLY A 143 -8.37 2.09 -10.81
C GLY A 143 -8.24 1.69 -12.29
N GLN A 144 -9.37 1.44 -12.96
CA GLN A 144 -9.45 1.01 -14.37
C GLN A 144 -9.53 2.17 -15.37
N LEU A 145 -9.50 3.42 -14.90
CA LEU A 145 -9.47 4.60 -15.75
C LEU A 145 -8.06 4.86 -16.30
N SER A 146 -7.97 5.48 -17.48
CA SER A 146 -6.70 5.99 -18.01
C SER A 146 -6.17 7.14 -17.14
N GLY A 147 -4.89 7.50 -17.29
CA GLY A 147 -4.29 8.60 -16.53
C GLY A 147 -5.06 9.92 -16.68
N GLY A 148 -5.37 10.32 -17.91
CA GLY A 148 -6.17 11.53 -18.19
C GLY A 148 -7.58 11.46 -17.60
N MET A 149 -8.24 10.30 -17.64
CA MET A 149 -9.56 10.11 -17.01
C MET A 149 -9.49 10.19 -15.48
N LYS A 150 -8.42 9.65 -14.86
CA LYS A 150 -8.17 9.80 -13.41
C LYS A 150 -7.97 11.27 -13.04
N GLN A 151 -7.23 12.03 -13.84
CA GLN A 151 -7.04 13.47 -13.60
C GLN A 151 -8.36 14.24 -13.71
N LYS A 152 -9.17 13.97 -14.74
CA LYS A 152 -10.52 14.54 -14.89
C LYS A 152 -11.44 14.19 -13.70
N LEU A 153 -11.41 12.95 -13.24
CA LEU A 153 -12.18 12.53 -12.05
C LEU A 153 -11.70 13.22 -10.77
N GLY A 154 -10.38 13.34 -10.60
CA GLY A 154 -9.78 14.07 -9.48
C GLY A 154 -10.19 15.55 -9.48
N LEU A 155 -10.28 16.15 -10.66
CA LEU A 155 -10.81 17.50 -10.83
C LEU A 155 -12.31 17.58 -10.49
N CYS A 156 -13.14 16.61 -10.90
CA CYS A 156 -14.55 16.54 -10.45
C CYS A 156 -14.67 16.49 -8.92
N CYS A 157 -13.82 15.70 -8.26
CA CYS A 157 -13.78 15.60 -6.81
C CYS A 157 -13.34 16.92 -6.14
N ALA A 158 -12.40 17.64 -6.77
CA ALA A 158 -11.93 18.96 -6.31
C ALA A 158 -13.00 20.05 -6.50
N LEU A 159 -13.83 19.96 -7.54
CA LEU A 159 -14.83 20.98 -7.89
C LEU A 159 -16.22 20.74 -7.31
N ILE A 160 -16.47 19.55 -6.76
CA ILE A 160 -17.80 19.20 -6.25
C ILE A 160 -18.30 20.19 -5.20
N HIS A 161 -17.43 20.91 -4.50
CA HIS A 161 -17.78 21.77 -3.36
C HIS A 161 -17.61 23.27 -3.61
N ASP A 162 -17.46 23.70 -4.87
CA ASP A 162 -17.32 25.11 -5.22
C ASP A 162 -16.18 25.85 -4.48
N PRO A 163 -14.90 25.54 -4.75
CA PRO A 163 -13.78 26.27 -4.16
C PRO A 163 -13.63 27.70 -4.69
N ASP A 164 -13.14 28.61 -3.84
CA ASP A 164 -12.67 29.95 -4.23
C ASP A 164 -11.21 29.92 -4.72
N LEU A 165 -10.41 28.99 -4.19
CA LEU A 165 -9.03 28.74 -4.59
C LEU A 165 -8.88 27.27 -5.00
N LEU A 166 -8.57 27.03 -6.27
CA LEU A 166 -8.27 25.71 -6.81
C LEU A 166 -6.77 25.53 -6.96
N VAL A 167 -6.18 24.60 -6.22
CA VAL A 167 -4.74 24.32 -6.20
C VAL A 167 -4.49 22.98 -6.90
N LEU A 168 -3.81 23.00 -8.04
CA LEU A 168 -3.54 21.85 -8.89
C LEU A 168 -2.03 21.60 -8.98
N ASP A 169 -1.54 20.59 -8.28
CA ASP A 169 -0.12 20.27 -8.28
C ASP A 169 0.21 19.29 -9.41
N GLU A 170 0.83 19.79 -10.49
CA GLU A 170 1.20 19.03 -11.69
C GLU A 170 0.05 18.13 -12.25
N PRO A 171 -1.12 18.72 -12.55
CA PRO A 171 -2.33 17.97 -12.89
C PRO A 171 -2.26 17.24 -14.24
N THR A 172 -1.32 17.62 -15.10
CA THR A 172 -1.19 17.13 -16.48
C THR A 172 0.05 16.28 -16.70
N THR A 173 0.88 16.08 -15.66
CA THR A 173 2.04 15.20 -15.72
C THR A 173 1.61 13.76 -16.01
N GLY A 174 2.20 13.17 -17.05
CA GLY A 174 1.86 11.81 -17.49
C GLY A 174 0.47 11.71 -18.15
N VAL A 175 -0.08 12.81 -18.66
CA VAL A 175 -1.30 12.85 -19.48
C VAL A 175 -0.93 13.17 -20.92
N ASP A 176 -1.61 12.53 -21.87
CA ASP A 176 -1.38 12.76 -23.30
C ASP A 176 -1.79 14.18 -23.75
N PRO A 177 -1.22 14.70 -24.84
CA PRO A 177 -1.44 16.09 -25.28
C PRO A 177 -2.91 16.45 -25.51
N LEU A 178 -3.69 15.56 -26.13
CA LEU A 178 -5.12 15.80 -26.37
C LEU A 178 -5.90 15.86 -25.05
N SER A 179 -5.70 14.89 -24.17
CA SER A 179 -6.33 14.89 -22.84
C SER A 179 -5.95 16.11 -22.00
N ARG A 180 -4.71 16.60 -22.14
CA ARG A 180 -4.23 17.84 -21.52
C ARG A 180 -4.91 19.08 -22.08
N ALA A 181 -5.01 19.21 -23.39
CA ALA A 181 -5.73 20.33 -24.02
C ALA A 181 -7.20 20.38 -23.55
N GLN A 182 -7.88 19.22 -23.54
CA GLN A 182 -9.23 19.09 -23.01
C GLN A 182 -9.34 19.43 -21.52
N PHE A 183 -8.32 19.09 -20.72
CA PHE A 183 -8.25 19.43 -19.30
C PHE A 183 -8.19 20.96 -19.10
N TRP A 184 -7.35 21.66 -19.85
CA TRP A 184 -7.23 23.11 -19.75
C TRP A 184 -8.48 23.85 -20.26
N GLU A 185 -9.10 23.36 -21.33
CA GLU A 185 -10.37 23.90 -21.83
C GLU A 185 -11.48 23.77 -20.78
N LEU A 186 -11.53 22.65 -20.05
CA LEU A 186 -12.46 22.45 -18.95
C LEU A 186 -12.23 23.47 -17.82
N ILE A 187 -10.99 23.68 -17.39
CA ILE A 187 -10.66 24.70 -16.37
C ILE A 187 -11.05 26.11 -16.84
N ALA A 188 -10.77 26.45 -18.10
CA ALA A 188 -11.15 27.74 -18.68
C ALA A 188 -12.67 27.95 -18.65
N ARG A 189 -13.45 26.95 -19.08
CA ARG A 189 -14.93 26.98 -19.03
C ARG A 189 -15.45 27.14 -17.61
N LEU A 190 -14.84 26.48 -16.63
CA LEU A 190 -15.24 26.60 -15.22
C LEU A 190 -14.92 27.99 -14.64
N ARG A 191 -13.76 28.57 -14.99
CA ARG A 191 -13.38 29.92 -14.56
C ARG A 191 -14.30 30.99 -15.14
N GLN A 192 -14.70 30.85 -16.40
CA GLN A 192 -15.68 31.75 -17.03
C GLN A 192 -17.02 31.76 -16.29
N ARG A 193 -17.45 30.59 -15.75
CA ARG A 193 -18.68 30.48 -14.97
C ARG A 193 -18.57 31.08 -13.57
N ARG A 194 -17.35 31.13 -13.00
CA ARG A 194 -17.09 31.68 -11.66
C ARG A 194 -15.96 32.70 -11.69
N ALA A 195 -16.32 33.94 -12.01
CA ALA A 195 -15.39 35.06 -12.16
C ALA A 195 -14.53 35.37 -10.91
N GLY A 196 -14.88 34.83 -9.73
CA GLY A 196 -14.12 34.99 -8.48
C GLY A 196 -13.18 33.83 -8.11
N MET A 197 -13.06 32.79 -8.93
CA MET A 197 -12.20 31.64 -8.63
C MET A 197 -10.75 31.92 -9.03
N SER A 198 -9.82 31.74 -8.09
CA SER A 198 -8.37 31.77 -8.37
C SER A 198 -7.87 30.34 -8.59
N VAL A 199 -7.00 30.13 -9.59
CA VAL A 199 -6.45 28.79 -9.89
C VAL A 199 -4.94 28.87 -9.77
N LEU A 200 -4.34 28.07 -8.88
CA LEU A 200 -2.90 27.93 -8.73
C LEU A 200 -2.45 26.58 -9.25
N VAL A 201 -1.61 26.58 -10.27
CA VAL A 201 -1.12 25.38 -10.94
C VAL A 201 0.39 25.30 -10.80
N SER A 202 0.95 24.15 -10.42
CA SER A 202 2.36 23.86 -10.70
C SER A 202 2.46 23.08 -12.01
N THR A 203 3.40 23.46 -12.87
CA THR A 203 3.65 22.74 -14.12
C THR A 203 5.13 22.65 -14.42
N ALA A 204 5.54 21.53 -14.99
CA ALA A 204 6.84 21.33 -15.60
C ALA A 204 6.83 21.62 -17.12
N TYR A 205 5.66 21.90 -17.70
CA TYR A 205 5.47 22.19 -19.12
C TYR A 205 5.42 23.70 -19.36
N MET A 206 6.42 24.25 -20.06
CA MET A 206 6.49 25.68 -20.32
C MET A 206 5.36 26.15 -21.25
N ASP A 207 4.94 25.33 -22.21
CA ASP A 207 3.82 25.63 -23.11
C ASP A 207 2.48 25.77 -22.38
N GLU A 208 2.32 25.09 -21.24
CA GLU A 208 1.16 25.29 -20.37
C GLU A 208 1.27 26.60 -19.60
N ALA A 209 2.48 26.89 -19.11
CA ALA A 209 2.76 28.11 -18.35
C ALA A 209 2.52 29.38 -19.19
N GLU A 210 2.75 29.35 -20.50
CA GLU A 210 2.45 30.46 -21.39
C GLU A 210 0.96 30.87 -21.41
N ARG A 211 0.06 29.96 -21.04
CA ARG A 211 -1.40 30.21 -21.00
C ARG A 211 -1.88 30.85 -19.70
N PHE A 212 -1.01 30.95 -18.69
CA PHE A 212 -1.40 31.46 -17.37
C PHE A 212 -1.32 32.98 -17.31
N ASP A 213 -2.22 33.57 -16.52
CA ASP A 213 -2.32 35.03 -16.39
C ASP A 213 -1.11 35.60 -15.61
N TRP A 214 -0.52 34.81 -14.70
CA TRP A 214 0.63 35.21 -13.88
C TRP A 214 1.53 34.01 -13.55
N LEU A 215 2.85 34.20 -13.55
CA LEU A 215 3.86 33.17 -13.32
C LEU A 215 4.75 33.50 -12.13
N VAL A 216 5.21 32.45 -11.45
CA VAL A 216 6.23 32.50 -10.41
C VAL A 216 7.29 31.47 -10.77
N ALA A 217 8.47 31.96 -11.15
CA ALA A 217 9.63 31.13 -11.43
C ALA A 217 10.37 30.82 -10.14
N MET A 218 10.59 29.54 -9.84
CA MET A 218 11.26 29.08 -8.62
C MET A 218 12.47 28.20 -8.92
N ASP A 219 13.53 28.35 -8.13
CA ASP A 219 14.67 27.43 -8.09
C ASP A 219 15.22 27.30 -6.67
N ALA A 220 15.56 26.08 -6.26
CA ALA A 220 16.17 25.77 -4.95
C ALA A 220 15.48 26.46 -3.76
N GLY A 221 14.14 26.48 -3.74
CA GLY A 221 13.37 27.09 -2.66
C GLY A 221 13.32 28.62 -2.66
N LYS A 222 13.77 29.28 -3.74
CA LYS A 222 13.77 30.74 -3.94
C LYS A 222 12.94 31.14 -5.15
N ILE A 223 12.40 32.35 -5.11
CA ILE A 223 11.72 32.97 -6.25
C ILE A 223 12.78 33.68 -7.11
N LEU A 224 12.79 33.37 -8.40
CA LEU A 224 13.67 33.99 -9.39
C LEU A 224 13.02 35.23 -10.00
N ALA A 225 11.75 35.11 -10.41
CA ALA A 225 10.98 36.17 -11.04
C ALA A 225 9.47 35.90 -10.89
N THR A 226 8.67 36.96 -11.00
CA THR A 226 7.21 36.90 -11.02
C THR A 226 6.67 37.90 -12.04
N GLY A 227 5.65 37.53 -12.80
CA GLY A 227 5.07 38.39 -13.84
C GLY A 227 4.27 37.59 -14.85
N THR A 228 3.85 38.24 -15.93
CA THR A 228 3.28 37.53 -17.09
C THR A 228 4.37 36.82 -17.89
N ALA A 229 4.00 35.85 -18.75
CA ALA A 229 4.96 35.19 -19.63
C ALA A 229 5.75 36.19 -20.52
N ALA A 230 5.11 37.27 -20.94
CA ALA A 230 5.75 38.34 -21.71
C ALA A 230 6.79 39.11 -20.85
N ASP A 231 6.45 39.42 -19.59
CA ASP A 231 7.36 40.11 -18.68
C ASP A 231 8.63 39.28 -18.42
N LEU A 232 8.47 37.96 -18.23
CA LEU A 232 9.59 37.04 -18.00
C LEU A 232 10.50 36.96 -19.24
N ARG A 233 9.93 36.90 -20.45
CA ARG A 233 10.67 36.89 -21.72
C ARG A 233 11.42 38.20 -21.95
N GLU A 234 10.79 39.34 -21.67
CA GLU A 234 11.41 40.66 -21.79
C GLU A 234 12.55 40.83 -20.78
N GLN A 235 12.34 40.43 -19.53
CA GLN A 235 13.35 40.48 -18.47
C GLN A 235 14.59 39.64 -18.82
N ALA A 236 14.38 38.46 -19.41
CA ALA A 236 15.45 37.54 -19.78
C ALA A 236 16.05 37.82 -21.18
N LYS A 237 15.37 38.63 -22.01
CA LYS A 237 15.68 38.83 -23.45
C LYS A 237 15.70 37.51 -24.23
N ALA A 238 14.65 36.72 -24.08
CA ALA A 238 14.53 35.38 -24.66
C ALA A 238 13.37 35.29 -25.66
N ASP A 239 13.52 34.41 -26.64
CA ASP A 239 12.49 34.20 -27.67
C ASP A 239 11.37 33.27 -27.17
N SER A 240 11.64 32.39 -26.21
CA SER A 240 10.67 31.49 -25.58
C SER A 240 10.65 31.60 -24.05
N LEU A 241 9.56 31.15 -23.41
CA LEU A 241 9.48 31.10 -21.95
C LEU A 241 10.48 30.11 -21.34
N GLU A 242 10.76 29.00 -22.01
CA GLU A 242 11.76 28.02 -21.58
C GLU A 242 13.17 28.63 -21.54
N GLU A 243 13.56 29.33 -22.59
CA GLU A 243 14.84 30.05 -22.64
C GLU A 243 14.89 31.18 -21.60
N ALA A 244 13.78 31.91 -21.41
CA ALA A 244 13.69 32.93 -20.37
C ALA A 244 13.94 32.35 -18.98
N PHE A 245 13.33 31.20 -18.66
CA PHE A 245 13.52 30.51 -17.39
C PHE A 245 14.99 30.09 -17.21
N ILE A 246 15.61 29.49 -18.24
CA ILE A 246 17.01 29.08 -18.20
C ILE A 246 17.94 30.28 -17.94
N LEU A 247 17.69 31.41 -18.59
CA LEU A 247 18.47 32.64 -18.43
C LEU A 247 18.24 33.32 -17.06
N LEU A 248 17.14 33.03 -16.37
CA LEU A 248 16.88 33.51 -15.01
C LEU A 248 17.54 32.65 -13.91
N LEU A 249 17.94 31.41 -14.21
CA LEU A 249 18.59 30.52 -13.23
C LEU A 249 19.94 31.05 -12.74
N PRO A 250 20.47 30.65 -11.57
CA PRO A 250 21.80 31.09 -11.12
C PRO A 250 22.93 30.71 -12.10
N GLU A 251 23.96 31.56 -12.25
CA GLU A 251 25.08 31.32 -13.18
C GLU A 251 25.75 29.96 -13.01
N ALA A 252 25.87 29.47 -11.76
CA ALA A 252 26.48 28.18 -11.45
C ALA A 252 25.75 27.00 -12.14
N LYS A 253 24.43 27.10 -12.33
CA LYS A 253 23.62 26.08 -13.03
C LYS A 253 23.61 26.29 -14.55
N ARG A 254 23.74 27.54 -15.01
CA ARG A 254 23.88 27.89 -16.43
C ARG A 254 25.23 27.48 -17.02
N ARG A 255 26.29 27.44 -16.20
CA ARG A 255 27.64 27.09 -16.67
C ARG A 255 27.65 25.74 -17.37
N GLY A 256 27.93 25.76 -18.68
CA GLY A 256 28.02 24.58 -19.53
C GLY A 256 26.75 24.27 -20.32
N HIS A 257 25.61 24.90 -20.03
CA HIS A 257 24.41 24.75 -20.85
C HIS A 257 24.59 25.43 -22.21
N LYS A 258 24.37 24.67 -23.28
CA LYS A 258 24.37 25.16 -24.66
C LYS A 258 23.08 24.69 -25.31
N ALA A 259 22.52 25.50 -26.21
CA ALA A 259 21.42 25.06 -27.05
C ALA A 259 21.86 23.80 -27.82
N ILE A 260 21.05 22.74 -27.72
CA ILE A 260 21.36 21.47 -28.38
C ILE A 260 21.15 21.65 -29.87
N VAL A 261 22.22 21.42 -30.63
CA VAL A 261 22.16 21.34 -32.09
C VAL A 261 22.31 19.89 -32.47
N ILE A 262 21.31 19.33 -33.14
CA ILE A 262 21.35 17.95 -33.64
C ILE A 262 22.11 17.96 -34.97
N PRO A 263 23.29 17.34 -35.05
CA PRO A 263 24.00 17.25 -36.32
C PRO A 263 23.17 16.40 -37.29
N PRO A 264 23.07 16.79 -38.57
CA PRO A 264 22.35 16.00 -39.56
C PRO A 264 23.01 14.62 -39.70
N ARG A 265 22.17 13.59 -39.77
CA ARG A 265 22.62 12.21 -39.98
C ARG A 265 23.14 12.03 -41.40
N GLN A 266 24.27 11.32 -41.55
CA GLN A 266 24.73 10.83 -42.85
C GLN A 266 24.01 9.51 -43.14
N SER A 267 22.96 9.53 -43.98
CA SER A 267 22.19 8.32 -44.31
C SER A 267 22.67 7.68 -45.63
N SER A 268 22.84 6.36 -45.62
CA SER A 268 22.99 5.53 -46.83
C SER A 268 21.68 4.85 -47.26
N GLY A 269 20.58 4.98 -46.49
CA GLY A 269 19.24 4.42 -46.79
C GLY A 269 19.10 2.89 -46.77
N GLU A 270 20.19 2.13 -46.65
CA GLU A 270 20.18 0.66 -46.88
C GLU A 270 20.26 -0.20 -45.61
N ASP A 271 20.78 0.29 -44.47
CA ASP A 271 20.99 -0.51 -43.25
C ASP A 271 19.83 -0.35 -42.24
N ILE A 272 19.02 -1.40 -42.05
CA ILE A 272 17.80 -1.40 -41.22
C ILE A 272 18.07 -2.06 -39.87
N ALA A 273 17.76 -1.34 -38.78
CA ALA A 273 17.88 -1.88 -37.42
C ALA A 273 16.60 -2.61 -36.98
N ILE A 274 15.43 -2.04 -37.23
CA ILE A 274 14.12 -2.61 -36.88
C ILE A 274 13.19 -2.52 -38.08
N GLU A 275 12.51 -3.63 -38.38
CA GLU A 275 11.45 -3.68 -39.39
C GLU A 275 10.23 -4.42 -38.82
N ALA A 276 9.04 -3.86 -39.02
CA ALA A 276 7.78 -4.44 -38.59
C ALA A 276 6.80 -4.48 -39.76
N HIS A 277 6.16 -5.63 -39.96
CA HIS A 277 5.14 -5.82 -40.98
C HIS A 277 3.83 -6.28 -40.34
N ASP A 278 2.79 -5.46 -40.47
CA ASP A 278 1.41 -5.76 -40.06
C ASP A 278 1.29 -6.28 -38.62
N LEU A 279 2.13 -5.74 -37.73
CA LEU A 279 2.27 -6.20 -36.36
C LEU A 279 0.99 -5.93 -35.57
N SER A 280 0.41 -6.96 -34.96
CA SER A 280 -0.83 -6.84 -34.19
C SER A 280 -0.78 -7.60 -32.87
N MET A 281 -1.43 -7.07 -31.84
CA MET A 281 -1.48 -7.66 -30.50
C MET A 281 -2.89 -7.67 -29.92
N ARG A 282 -3.37 -8.86 -29.56
CA ARG A 282 -4.68 -9.05 -28.93
C ARG A 282 -4.55 -9.65 -27.52
N PHE A 283 -5.16 -9.00 -26.53
CA PHE A 283 -5.27 -9.50 -25.15
C PHE A 283 -6.72 -9.90 -24.87
N GLY A 284 -7.04 -11.19 -24.98
CA GLY A 284 -8.43 -11.65 -24.92
C GLY A 284 -9.25 -11.06 -26.06
N GLU A 285 -10.25 -10.23 -25.73
CA GLU A 285 -11.10 -9.52 -26.70
C GLU A 285 -10.54 -8.12 -27.08
N PHE A 286 -9.55 -7.60 -26.35
CA PHE A 286 -9.02 -6.25 -26.58
C PHE A 286 -7.87 -6.26 -27.60
N LEU A 287 -8.05 -5.59 -28.73
CA LEU A 287 -7.00 -5.36 -29.73
C LEU A 287 -6.18 -4.13 -29.32
N ALA A 288 -4.95 -4.35 -28.85
CA ALA A 288 -4.07 -3.30 -28.33
C ALA A 288 -3.20 -2.65 -29.42
N VAL A 289 -2.85 -3.40 -30.47
CA VAL A 289 -2.08 -2.95 -31.62
C VAL A 289 -2.69 -3.58 -32.87
N ASP A 290 -2.92 -2.79 -33.91
CA ASP A 290 -3.66 -3.16 -35.12
C ASP A 290 -2.84 -2.80 -36.37
N ASN A 291 -2.31 -3.82 -37.06
CA ASN A 291 -1.61 -3.72 -38.34
C ASN A 291 -0.51 -2.65 -38.40
N VAL A 292 0.37 -2.60 -37.39
CA VAL A 292 1.46 -1.61 -37.35
C VAL A 292 2.63 -2.06 -38.24
N SER A 293 2.96 -1.21 -39.21
CA SER A 293 4.13 -1.35 -40.07
C SER A 293 5.07 -0.15 -39.90
N LEU A 294 6.35 -0.40 -39.59
CA LEU A 294 7.35 0.64 -39.39
C LEU A 294 8.75 0.13 -39.72
N ARG A 295 9.65 1.06 -40.10
CA ARG A 295 11.05 0.79 -40.43
C ARG A 295 11.95 1.86 -39.81
N ILE A 296 12.95 1.40 -39.06
CA ILE A 296 13.94 2.23 -38.36
C ILE A 296 15.33 1.88 -38.89
N GLU A 297 16.04 2.89 -39.36
CA GLU A 297 17.37 2.77 -39.95
C GLU A 297 18.46 2.81 -38.88
N ARG A 298 19.63 2.26 -39.21
CA ARG A 298 20.76 2.24 -38.28
C ARG A 298 21.29 3.65 -38.00
N GLY A 299 21.57 3.91 -36.71
CA GLY A 299 22.06 5.20 -36.21
C GLY A 299 20.99 6.30 -36.16
N GLU A 300 19.74 5.99 -36.53
CA GLU A 300 18.61 6.91 -36.43
C GLU A 300 18.17 7.07 -34.97
N ILE A 301 17.82 8.30 -34.59
CA ILE A 301 17.02 8.57 -33.39
C ILE A 301 15.55 8.63 -33.81
N PHE A 302 14.84 7.53 -33.62
CA PHE A 302 13.44 7.40 -34.02
C PHE A 302 12.51 7.60 -32.82
N GLY A 303 11.63 8.59 -32.93
CA GLY A 303 10.64 8.93 -31.90
C GLY A 303 9.31 8.21 -32.10
N PHE A 304 8.79 7.60 -31.04
CA PHE A 304 7.46 6.98 -31.01
C PHE A 304 6.51 7.83 -30.18
N LEU A 305 5.71 8.65 -30.87
CA LEU A 305 4.80 9.61 -30.27
C LEU A 305 3.37 9.08 -30.31
N GLY A 306 2.64 9.19 -29.21
CA GLY A 306 1.27 8.70 -29.16
C GLY A 306 0.60 8.95 -27.82
N SER A 307 -0.71 8.78 -27.76
CA SER A 307 -1.48 8.92 -26.51
C SER A 307 -1.18 7.79 -25.52
N ASN A 308 -1.52 7.98 -24.25
CA ASN A 308 -1.36 6.94 -23.24
C ASN A 308 -2.36 5.81 -23.50
N GLY A 309 -1.87 4.58 -23.51
CA GLY A 309 -2.67 3.41 -23.85
C GLY A 309 -2.92 3.20 -25.35
N CYS A 310 -2.27 3.96 -26.24
CA CYS A 310 -2.44 3.76 -27.69
C CYS A 310 -1.70 2.56 -28.27
N GLY A 311 -0.94 1.81 -27.45
CA GLY A 311 -0.19 0.63 -27.86
C GLY A 311 1.34 0.81 -27.89
N LYS A 312 1.90 1.99 -27.57
CA LYS A 312 3.36 2.27 -27.67
C LYS A 312 4.26 1.20 -27.05
N SER A 313 4.17 1.02 -25.74
CA SER A 313 5.00 0.06 -25.01
C SER A 313 4.67 -1.38 -25.41
N THR A 314 3.45 -1.68 -25.85
CA THR A 314 3.08 -3.00 -26.38
C THR A 314 3.82 -3.27 -27.70
N THR A 315 3.83 -2.31 -28.62
CA THR A 315 4.59 -2.37 -29.88
C THR A 315 6.08 -2.51 -29.59
N MET A 316 6.64 -1.69 -28.70
CA MET A 316 8.06 -1.79 -28.30
C MET A 316 8.40 -3.16 -27.71
N LYS A 317 7.55 -3.71 -26.82
CA LYS A 317 7.74 -5.07 -26.26
C LYS A 317 7.68 -6.16 -27.34
N MET A 318 6.84 -5.99 -28.37
CA MET A 318 6.82 -6.91 -29.50
C MET A 318 8.09 -6.82 -30.35
N LEU A 319 8.53 -5.60 -30.67
CA LEU A 319 9.75 -5.37 -31.44
C LEU A 319 11.02 -5.85 -30.73
N THR A 320 10.99 -5.96 -29.40
CA THR A 320 12.10 -6.49 -28.57
C THR A 320 12.00 -7.98 -28.27
N GLY A 321 10.89 -8.64 -28.63
CA GLY A 321 10.66 -10.04 -28.31
C GLY A 321 10.44 -10.31 -26.83
N LEU A 322 10.05 -9.27 -26.06
CA LEU A 322 9.51 -9.40 -24.71
C LEU A 322 8.04 -9.83 -24.72
N LEU A 323 7.35 -9.59 -25.83
CA LEU A 323 5.97 -10.00 -26.07
C LEU A 323 5.87 -10.61 -27.47
N GLN A 324 5.32 -11.82 -27.60
CA GLN A 324 5.07 -12.37 -28.94
C GLN A 324 3.84 -11.70 -29.58
N PRO A 325 3.93 -11.25 -30.84
CA PRO A 325 2.78 -10.69 -31.55
C PRO A 325 1.71 -11.76 -31.78
N SER A 326 0.44 -11.34 -31.84
CA SER A 326 -0.68 -12.21 -32.21
C SER A 326 -0.70 -12.49 -33.71
N SER A 327 -0.27 -11.52 -34.52
CA SER A 327 -0.04 -11.65 -35.97
C SER A 327 0.97 -10.61 -36.45
N GLY A 328 1.49 -10.80 -37.66
CA GLY A 328 2.55 -9.96 -38.23
C GLY A 328 3.95 -10.45 -37.85
N THR A 329 4.97 -9.79 -38.39
CA THR A 329 6.38 -10.15 -38.17
C THR A 329 7.20 -8.92 -37.76
N ALA A 330 8.13 -9.14 -36.84
CA ALA A 330 9.13 -8.16 -36.44
C ALA A 330 10.52 -8.72 -36.71
N LEU A 331 11.38 -7.91 -37.32
CA LEU A 331 12.77 -8.22 -37.67
C LEU A 331 13.68 -7.22 -36.95
N LEU A 332 14.75 -7.73 -36.35
CA LEU A 332 15.78 -6.94 -35.67
C LEU A 332 17.13 -7.32 -36.27
N PHE A 333 17.78 -6.35 -36.93
CA PHE A 333 18.96 -6.56 -37.78
C PHE A 333 18.76 -7.70 -38.81
N GLY A 334 17.59 -7.73 -39.46
CA GLY A 334 17.23 -8.74 -40.47
C GLY A 334 16.88 -10.13 -39.91
N GLN A 335 16.88 -10.34 -38.60
CA GLN A 335 16.50 -11.60 -37.96
C GLN A 335 15.12 -11.51 -37.32
N VAL A 336 14.28 -12.52 -37.50
CA VAL A 336 12.95 -12.57 -36.86
C VAL A 336 13.13 -12.54 -35.34
N VAL A 337 12.37 -11.66 -34.71
CA VAL A 337 12.37 -11.48 -33.26
C VAL A 337 11.69 -12.69 -32.61
N ASP A 338 12.48 -13.46 -31.85
CA ASP A 338 12.00 -14.61 -31.08
C ASP A 338 12.48 -14.52 -29.62
N ALA A 339 11.63 -14.98 -28.69
CA ALA A 339 11.87 -14.93 -27.26
C ALA A 339 13.06 -15.81 -26.82
N GLY A 340 13.42 -16.83 -27.61
CA GLY A 340 14.54 -17.74 -27.33
C GLY A 340 15.91 -17.27 -27.84
N ASN A 341 15.98 -16.22 -28.67
CA ASN A 341 17.24 -15.81 -29.31
C ASN A 341 18.06 -14.86 -28.42
N LEU A 342 18.86 -15.46 -27.54
CA LEU A 342 19.74 -14.73 -26.61
C LEU A 342 20.79 -13.85 -27.33
N ALA A 343 21.20 -14.22 -28.55
CA ALA A 343 22.22 -13.48 -29.30
C ALA A 343 21.71 -12.11 -29.75
N THR A 344 20.46 -12.03 -30.23
CA THR A 344 19.83 -10.75 -30.61
C THR A 344 19.62 -9.86 -29.39
N ARG A 345 19.23 -10.42 -28.23
CA ARG A 345 19.04 -9.65 -26.99
C ARG A 345 20.32 -9.02 -26.45
N LYS A 346 21.48 -9.67 -26.63
CA LYS A 346 22.79 -9.09 -26.29
C LYS A 346 23.15 -7.86 -27.12
N ARG A 347 22.46 -7.60 -28.23
CA ARG A 347 22.68 -6.42 -29.08
C ARG A 347 21.74 -5.25 -28.75
N VAL A 348 20.81 -5.44 -27.82
CA VAL A 348 19.79 -4.46 -27.45
C VAL A 348 20.01 -4.01 -26.01
N GLY A 349 20.02 -2.69 -25.79
CA GLY A 349 19.89 -2.09 -24.46
C GLY A 349 18.46 -1.61 -24.28
N TYR A 350 17.84 -1.90 -23.13
CA TYR A 350 16.46 -1.54 -22.85
C TYR A 350 16.35 -0.77 -21.54
N MET A 351 15.70 0.38 -21.60
CA MET A 351 15.35 1.21 -20.46
C MET A 351 13.82 1.29 -20.38
N SER A 352 13.24 0.66 -19.36
CA SER A 352 11.79 0.62 -19.14
C SER A 352 11.27 1.87 -18.42
N GLN A 353 9.99 2.16 -18.58
CA GLN A 353 9.29 3.27 -17.92
C GLN A 353 9.30 3.15 -16.38
N ALA A 354 9.10 1.94 -15.85
CA ALA A 354 9.35 1.66 -14.43
C ALA A 354 10.84 1.38 -14.24
N PHE A 355 11.46 2.03 -13.25
CA PHE A 355 12.90 1.90 -12.97
C PHE A 355 13.34 0.43 -12.91
N SER A 356 14.28 0.04 -13.76
CA SER A 356 14.84 -1.32 -13.86
C SER A 356 16.01 -1.58 -12.91
N LEU A 357 16.35 -0.61 -12.07
CA LEU A 357 17.48 -0.69 -11.14
C LEU A 357 17.06 -1.43 -9.86
N TYR A 358 18.02 -2.13 -9.25
CA TYR A 358 17.83 -2.71 -7.93
C TYR A 358 18.07 -1.61 -6.88
N SER A 359 17.00 -1.16 -6.21
CA SER A 359 17.02 -0.08 -5.22
C SER A 359 17.87 -0.40 -3.99
N GLU A 360 18.06 -1.68 -3.67
CA GLU A 360 18.86 -2.17 -2.55
C GLU A 360 20.36 -2.27 -2.85
N LEU A 361 20.77 -2.05 -4.11
CA LEU A 361 22.15 -2.09 -4.55
C LEU A 361 22.67 -0.68 -4.86
N THR A 362 23.92 -0.38 -4.52
CA THR A 362 24.57 0.89 -4.87
C THR A 362 24.69 1.10 -6.39
N VAL A 363 24.97 2.32 -6.84
CA VAL A 363 25.25 2.64 -8.26
C VAL A 363 26.30 1.70 -8.84
N LYS A 364 27.43 1.53 -8.14
CA LYS A 364 28.51 0.62 -8.55
C LYS A 364 28.04 -0.83 -8.63
N GLN A 365 27.32 -1.31 -7.61
CA GLN A 365 26.81 -2.69 -7.58
C GLN A 365 25.80 -2.95 -8.69
N ASN A 366 24.96 -1.97 -9.05
CA ASN A 366 24.05 -2.08 -10.19
C ASN A 366 24.81 -2.23 -11.51
N LEU A 367 25.86 -1.43 -11.75
CA LEU A 367 26.70 -1.53 -12.96
C LEU A 367 27.43 -2.88 -13.02
N GLU A 368 28.04 -3.32 -11.91
CA GLU A 368 28.74 -4.61 -11.83
C GLU A 368 27.79 -5.80 -12.01
N LEU A 369 26.58 -5.75 -11.44
CA LEU A 369 25.58 -6.80 -11.59
C LEU A 369 25.18 -6.95 -13.07
N HIS A 370 24.87 -5.84 -13.74
CA HIS A 370 24.49 -5.89 -15.16
C HIS A 370 25.66 -6.33 -16.04
N ALA A 371 26.89 -5.90 -15.76
CA ALA A 371 28.07 -6.41 -16.44
C ALA A 371 28.20 -7.95 -16.31
N LYS A 372 27.92 -8.51 -15.12
CA LYS A 372 27.90 -9.96 -14.88
C LYS A 372 26.77 -10.66 -15.64
N LEU A 373 25.56 -10.09 -15.62
CA LEU A 373 24.39 -10.65 -16.31
C LEU A 373 24.57 -10.71 -17.83
N PHE A 374 25.26 -9.73 -18.41
CA PHE A 374 25.61 -9.72 -19.84
C PHE A 374 26.89 -10.50 -20.17
N HIS A 375 27.50 -11.18 -19.19
CA HIS A 375 28.70 -12.00 -19.34
C HIS A 375 29.92 -11.23 -19.84
N LEU A 376 30.13 -10.00 -19.36
CA LEU A 376 31.37 -9.29 -19.64
C LEU A 376 32.57 -10.04 -19.01
N PRO A 377 33.72 -10.14 -19.70
CA PRO A 377 34.92 -10.74 -19.14
C PRO A 377 35.32 -10.05 -17.84
N ALA A 378 35.68 -10.84 -16.82
CA ALA A 378 36.03 -10.30 -15.50
C ALA A 378 37.22 -9.32 -15.55
N ALA A 379 38.14 -9.49 -16.52
CA ALA A 379 39.26 -8.60 -16.74
C ALA A 379 38.84 -7.19 -17.20
N ASP A 380 37.77 -7.09 -18.01
CA ASP A 380 37.33 -5.83 -18.61
C ASP A 380 36.25 -5.13 -17.76
N MET A 381 35.68 -5.83 -16.78
CA MET A 381 34.53 -5.35 -16.01
C MET A 381 34.84 -4.09 -15.21
N SER A 382 35.97 -4.05 -14.51
CA SER A 382 36.37 -2.87 -13.71
C SER A 382 36.55 -1.64 -14.59
N ASP A 383 37.26 -1.80 -15.71
CA ASP A 383 37.51 -0.71 -16.66
C ASP A 383 36.22 -0.24 -17.32
N ARG A 384 35.32 -1.17 -17.68
CA ARG A 384 34.02 -0.84 -18.26
C ARG A 384 33.11 -0.12 -17.27
N VAL A 385 33.07 -0.52 -16.01
CA VAL A 385 32.29 0.17 -14.96
C VAL A 385 32.85 1.58 -14.75
N ALA A 386 34.17 1.76 -14.70
CA ALA A 386 34.79 3.07 -14.60
C ALA A 386 34.52 3.95 -15.83
N GLU A 387 34.55 3.36 -17.03
CA GLU A 387 34.19 4.05 -18.27
C GLU A 387 32.74 4.57 -18.24
N MET A 388 31.77 3.72 -17.85
CA MET A 388 30.37 4.13 -17.74
C MET A 388 30.15 5.16 -16.63
N ALA A 389 30.81 5.00 -15.48
CA ALA A 389 30.74 5.97 -14.40
C ALA A 389 31.19 7.36 -14.87
N LYS A 390 32.33 7.43 -15.57
CA LYS A 390 32.85 8.69 -16.11
C LYS A 390 31.97 9.26 -17.22
N ARG A 391 31.56 8.43 -18.18
CA ARG A 391 30.80 8.85 -19.36
C ARG A 391 29.43 9.43 -18.99
N PHE A 392 28.75 8.83 -18.02
CA PHE A 392 27.43 9.28 -17.54
C PHE A 392 27.51 10.16 -16.28
N GLN A 393 28.73 10.58 -15.89
CA GLN A 393 29.00 11.50 -14.78
C GLN A 393 28.44 11.01 -13.43
N LEU A 394 28.72 9.76 -13.08
CA LEU A 394 28.26 9.06 -11.88
C LEU A 394 29.37 8.89 -10.81
N ASP A 395 30.60 9.36 -11.06
CA ASP A 395 31.76 9.15 -10.20
C ASP A 395 31.53 9.57 -8.74
N ALA A 396 30.82 10.68 -8.53
CA ALA A 396 30.58 11.25 -7.20
C ALA A 396 29.56 10.46 -6.36
N VAL A 397 28.80 9.53 -6.97
CA VAL A 397 27.66 8.85 -6.34
C VAL A 397 27.76 7.32 -6.37
N LEU A 398 28.94 6.76 -6.69
CA LEU A 398 29.14 5.33 -6.90
C LEU A 398 28.68 4.44 -5.72
N ASP A 399 28.86 4.91 -4.48
CA ASP A 399 28.51 4.16 -3.26
C ASP A 399 27.12 4.52 -2.70
N THR A 400 26.31 5.26 -3.46
CA THR A 400 24.97 5.68 -3.05
C THR A 400 23.90 4.71 -3.57
N LEU A 401 22.80 4.53 -2.83
CA LEU A 401 21.64 3.75 -3.28
C LEU A 401 20.78 4.56 -4.27
N PRO A 402 20.20 3.94 -5.32
CA PRO A 402 19.39 4.62 -6.34
C PRO A 402 18.29 5.50 -5.75
N ASP A 403 17.55 5.03 -4.74
CA ASP A 403 16.41 5.77 -4.17
C ASP A 403 16.80 7.09 -3.48
N ALA A 404 18.07 7.25 -3.10
CA ALA A 404 18.58 8.50 -2.54
C ALA A 404 19.03 9.51 -3.62
N LEU A 405 19.08 9.10 -4.89
CA LEU A 405 19.56 9.94 -5.98
C LEU A 405 18.43 10.80 -6.60
N PRO A 406 18.74 12.04 -7.00
CA PRO A 406 17.86 12.83 -7.86
C PRO A 406 17.45 12.06 -9.13
N LEU A 407 16.23 12.32 -9.62
CA LEU A 407 15.66 11.61 -10.75
C LEU A 407 16.56 11.65 -12.01
N GLY A 408 17.10 12.82 -12.37
CA GLY A 408 18.02 12.94 -13.51
C GLY A 408 19.27 12.06 -13.40
N ILE A 409 19.84 11.92 -12.20
CA ILE A 409 20.99 11.02 -11.96
C ILE A 409 20.56 9.55 -12.07
N ARG A 410 19.37 9.19 -11.57
CA ARG A 410 18.82 7.84 -11.74
C ARG A 410 18.62 7.49 -13.21
N GLN A 411 18.12 8.41 -14.03
CA GLN A 411 17.96 8.18 -15.47
C GLN A 411 19.31 7.99 -16.17
N ARG A 412 20.33 8.78 -15.79
CA ARG A 412 21.71 8.58 -16.26
C ARG A 412 22.28 7.23 -15.87
N LEU A 413 22.03 6.76 -14.65
CA LEU A 413 22.40 5.40 -14.22
C LEU A 413 21.67 4.32 -15.03
N SER A 414 20.36 4.46 -15.26
CA SER A 414 19.60 3.54 -16.10
C SER A 414 20.17 3.46 -17.52
N LEU A 415 20.51 4.61 -18.11
CA LEU A 415 21.15 4.66 -19.43
C LEU A 415 22.56 4.02 -19.41
N ALA A 416 23.35 4.28 -18.36
CA ALA A 416 24.67 3.66 -18.17
C ALA A 416 24.59 2.14 -18.06
N VAL A 417 23.60 1.63 -17.32
CA VAL A 417 23.31 0.20 -17.20
C VAL A 417 22.88 -0.39 -18.55
N ALA A 418 22.00 0.28 -19.29
CA ALA A 418 21.57 -0.16 -20.62
C ALA A 418 22.72 -0.18 -21.63
N MET A 419 23.77 0.64 -21.42
CA MET A 419 24.96 0.72 -22.27
C MET A 419 26.13 -0.15 -21.83
N ILE A 420 26.06 -0.82 -20.67
CA ILE A 420 27.20 -1.54 -20.08
C ILE A 420 27.79 -2.57 -21.04
N HIS A 421 26.94 -3.24 -21.83
CA HIS A 421 27.29 -4.32 -22.75
C HIS A 421 27.49 -3.90 -24.21
N ARG A 422 27.58 -2.59 -24.50
CA ARG A 422 27.80 -2.03 -25.86
C ARG A 422 26.71 -2.47 -26.87
N PRO A 423 25.44 -2.12 -26.64
CA PRO A 423 24.37 -2.46 -27.58
C PRO A 423 24.49 -1.69 -28.91
N ASP A 424 23.98 -2.29 -29.99
CA ASP A 424 23.82 -1.65 -31.29
C ASP A 424 22.51 -0.84 -31.38
N LEU A 425 21.53 -1.21 -30.55
CA LEU A 425 20.20 -0.63 -30.49
C LEU A 425 19.83 -0.32 -29.03
N LEU A 426 19.47 0.92 -28.76
CA LEU A 426 18.88 1.36 -27.50
C LEU A 426 17.39 1.59 -27.67
N ILE A 427 16.63 1.09 -26.71
CA ILE A 427 15.19 1.29 -26.64
C ILE A 427 14.86 1.96 -25.31
N LEU A 428 14.29 3.15 -25.39
CA LEU A 428 14.09 4.04 -24.25
C LEU A 428 12.59 4.34 -24.13
N ASP A 429 11.95 3.83 -23.08
CA ASP A 429 10.53 4.07 -22.83
C ASP A 429 10.35 5.27 -21.88
N GLU A 430 9.97 6.43 -22.42
CA GLU A 430 9.80 7.72 -21.70
C GLU A 430 10.99 8.12 -20.79
N PRO A 431 12.25 8.12 -21.28
CA PRO A 431 13.45 8.17 -20.44
C PRO A 431 13.65 9.49 -19.67
N THR A 432 13.02 10.56 -20.13
CA THR A 432 13.18 11.94 -19.65
C THR A 432 11.92 12.45 -18.93
N SER A 433 10.93 11.58 -18.73
CA SER A 433 9.70 11.93 -18.01
C SER A 433 9.99 12.32 -16.55
N GLY A 434 9.52 13.51 -16.15
CA GLY A 434 9.77 14.09 -14.82
C GLY A 434 11.17 14.69 -14.63
N VAL A 435 12.02 14.72 -15.66
CA VAL A 435 13.35 15.34 -15.57
C VAL A 435 13.25 16.83 -15.91
N ASP A 436 13.98 17.67 -15.17
CA ASP A 436 14.02 19.11 -15.40
C ASP A 436 14.63 19.48 -16.77
N PRO A 437 14.31 20.66 -17.35
CA PRO A 437 14.76 21.03 -18.70
C PRO A 437 16.28 20.94 -18.91
N ILE A 438 17.09 21.33 -17.91
CA ILE A 438 18.55 21.31 -18.05
C ILE A 438 19.08 19.89 -18.04
N GLU A 439 18.66 19.05 -17.09
CA GLU A 439 19.08 17.65 -17.05
C GLU A 439 18.53 16.86 -18.24
N ARG A 440 17.34 17.20 -18.75
CA ARG A 440 16.78 16.66 -19.99
C ARG A 440 17.66 16.99 -21.18
N ASP A 441 18.13 18.22 -21.27
CA ASP A 441 19.04 18.64 -22.33
C ASP A 441 20.39 17.89 -22.24
N ARG A 442 20.96 17.77 -21.04
CA ARG A 442 22.17 16.94 -20.83
C ARG A 442 21.94 15.49 -21.23
N PHE A 443 20.77 14.94 -20.94
CA PHE A 443 20.41 13.57 -21.34
C PHE A 443 20.33 13.44 -22.87
N TRP A 444 19.74 14.42 -23.56
CA TRP A 444 19.70 14.48 -25.01
C TRP A 444 21.08 14.62 -25.65
N GLU A 445 22.00 15.42 -25.06
CA GLU A 445 23.39 15.48 -25.50
C GLU A 445 24.05 14.10 -25.51
N MET A 446 23.84 13.30 -24.46
CA MET A 446 24.36 11.93 -24.39
C MET A 446 23.75 11.01 -25.45
N MET A 447 22.43 11.12 -25.71
CA MET A 447 21.78 10.33 -26.76
C MET A 447 22.29 10.70 -28.16
N ILE A 448 22.48 11.99 -28.42
CA ILE A 448 23.04 12.47 -29.69
C ILE A 448 24.47 11.98 -29.86
N GLU A 449 25.29 12.03 -28.81
CA GLU A 449 26.66 11.49 -28.84
C GLU A 449 26.66 9.99 -29.14
N LEU A 450 25.79 9.21 -28.48
CA LEU A 450 25.64 7.76 -28.71
C LEU A 450 25.22 7.46 -30.15
N SER A 451 24.25 8.19 -30.70
CA SER A 451 23.79 7.98 -32.08
C SER A 451 24.85 8.40 -33.09
N ARG A 452 25.46 9.57 -32.94
CA ARG A 452 26.35 10.15 -33.96
C ARG A 452 27.76 9.60 -33.91
N HIS A 453 28.34 9.44 -32.71
CA HIS A 453 29.72 8.96 -32.56
C HIS A 453 29.80 7.43 -32.53
N ASP A 454 28.94 6.79 -31.74
CA ASP A 454 28.99 5.33 -31.56
C ASP A 454 28.10 4.57 -32.55
N GLN A 455 27.34 5.27 -33.40
CA GLN A 455 26.44 4.68 -34.40
C GLN A 455 25.36 3.76 -33.80
N VAL A 456 24.97 4.04 -32.55
CA VAL A 456 23.90 3.32 -31.86
C VAL A 456 22.56 3.80 -32.40
N THR A 457 21.68 2.85 -32.74
CA THR A 457 20.30 3.17 -33.13
C THR A 457 19.47 3.43 -31.88
N ILE A 458 18.68 4.50 -31.84
CA ILE A 458 17.89 4.86 -30.65
C ILE A 458 16.41 4.88 -31.02
N PHE A 459 15.64 4.02 -30.36
CA PHE A 459 14.19 4.01 -30.45
C PHE A 459 13.60 4.52 -29.13
N ILE A 460 13.11 5.75 -29.14
CA ILE A 460 12.63 6.46 -27.95
C ILE A 460 11.12 6.65 -28.03
N SER A 461 10.38 6.30 -26.97
CA SER A 461 9.01 6.78 -26.80
C SER A 461 9.02 8.09 -26.03
N THR A 462 8.20 9.05 -26.46
CA THR A 462 8.02 10.32 -25.75
C THR A 462 6.60 10.84 -25.94
N HIS A 463 6.16 11.65 -24.98
CA HIS A 463 4.94 12.45 -25.02
C HIS A 463 5.25 13.95 -24.91
N PHE A 464 6.52 14.35 -25.04
CA PHE A 464 6.97 15.74 -25.08
C PHE A 464 7.25 16.15 -26.53
N MET A 465 6.64 17.25 -27.00
CA MET A 465 6.79 17.65 -28.41
C MET A 465 8.20 18.15 -28.69
N ASN A 466 8.79 18.93 -27.77
CA ASN A 466 10.17 19.40 -27.89
C ASN A 466 11.19 18.26 -28.02
N GLU A 467 10.86 17.06 -27.53
CA GLU A 467 11.68 15.86 -27.69
C GLU A 467 11.43 15.18 -29.03
N ALA A 468 10.17 15.09 -29.46
CA ALA A 468 9.81 14.57 -30.77
C ALA A 468 10.41 15.43 -31.90
N GLU A 469 10.49 16.74 -31.73
CA GLU A 469 11.16 17.68 -32.65
C GLU A 469 12.67 17.42 -32.77
N ARG A 470 13.27 16.80 -31.75
CA ARG A 470 14.70 16.44 -31.73
C ARG A 470 15.00 15.08 -32.37
N CYS A 471 13.97 14.30 -32.69
CA CYS A 471 14.14 13.02 -33.37
C CYS A 471 14.42 13.22 -34.87
N ASP A 472 15.19 12.30 -35.46
CA ASP A 472 15.44 12.28 -36.90
C ASP A 472 14.13 12.05 -37.67
N ARG A 473 13.32 11.09 -37.19
CA ARG A 473 11.95 10.81 -37.65
C ARG A 473 11.08 10.43 -36.48
N ILE A 474 9.79 10.66 -36.61
CA ILE A 474 8.80 10.27 -35.62
C ILE A 474 7.66 9.49 -36.25
N SER A 475 7.06 8.60 -35.49
CA SER A 475 5.79 7.97 -35.84
C SER A 475 4.71 8.35 -34.83
N LEU A 476 3.57 8.80 -35.37
CA LEU A 476 2.39 9.19 -34.62
C LEU A 476 1.47 7.98 -34.48
N MET A 477 1.15 7.58 -33.26
CA MET A 477 0.32 6.41 -32.96
C MET A 477 -0.95 6.78 -32.19
N HIS A 478 -2.08 6.19 -32.59
CA HIS A 478 -3.36 6.32 -31.90
C HIS A 478 -4.20 5.05 -32.01
N ALA A 479 -4.87 4.66 -30.92
CA ALA A 479 -5.78 3.51 -30.88
C ALA A 479 -5.25 2.24 -31.56
N GLY A 480 -3.98 1.89 -31.32
CA GLY A 480 -3.34 0.70 -31.88
C GLY A 480 -2.75 0.86 -33.28
N LYS A 481 -2.94 2.02 -33.94
CA LYS A 481 -2.54 2.27 -35.34
C LYS A 481 -1.48 3.35 -35.46
N VAL A 482 -0.61 3.21 -36.46
CA VAL A 482 0.27 4.30 -36.91
C VAL A 482 -0.52 5.21 -37.85
N LEU A 483 -0.62 6.49 -37.49
CA LEU A 483 -1.32 7.52 -38.25
C LEU A 483 -0.44 8.13 -39.34
N ALA A 484 0.81 8.44 -38.99
CA ALA A 484 1.81 9.02 -39.87
C ALA A 484 3.23 8.68 -39.37
N SER A 485 4.22 8.71 -40.26
CA SER A 485 5.63 8.47 -39.93
C SER A 485 6.56 9.21 -40.88
N ASP A 486 7.17 10.29 -40.42
CA ASP A 486 8.10 11.12 -41.21
C ASP A 486 8.96 12.00 -40.27
N THR A 487 9.80 12.87 -40.84
CA THR A 487 10.50 13.92 -40.11
C THR A 487 9.49 14.88 -39.46
N PRO A 488 9.77 15.45 -38.27
CA PRO A 488 8.88 16.40 -37.60
C PRO A 488 8.46 17.57 -38.51
N ALA A 489 9.40 18.14 -39.27
CA ALA A 489 9.15 19.26 -40.17
C ALA A 489 8.22 18.88 -41.34
N ALA A 490 8.33 17.67 -41.89
CA ALA A 490 7.44 17.18 -42.94
C ALA A 490 6.01 17.01 -42.41
N LEU A 491 5.84 16.43 -41.22
CA LEU A 491 4.52 16.23 -40.61
C LEU A 491 3.80 17.55 -40.29
N VAL A 492 4.53 18.56 -39.81
CA VAL A 492 3.98 19.91 -39.60
C VAL A 492 3.48 20.49 -40.91
N LYS A 493 4.32 20.45 -41.96
CA LYS A 493 3.99 20.96 -43.30
C LYS A 493 2.78 20.24 -43.91
N ASP A 494 2.71 18.92 -43.79
CA ASP A 494 1.62 18.10 -44.33
C ASP A 494 0.29 18.33 -43.60
N SER A 495 0.35 18.62 -42.30
CA SER A 495 -0.84 18.93 -41.51
C SER A 495 -1.40 20.34 -41.74
N GLY A 496 -0.57 21.28 -42.21
CA GLY A 496 -0.93 22.69 -42.39
C GLY A 496 -0.94 23.54 -41.11
N HIS A 497 -0.41 23.05 -39.99
CA HIS A 497 -0.37 23.76 -38.70
C HIS A 497 0.97 24.46 -38.45
N ALA A 498 1.03 25.32 -37.42
CA ALA A 498 2.23 26.10 -37.11
C ALA A 498 3.24 25.31 -36.26
N THR A 499 2.76 24.37 -35.44
CA THR A 499 3.59 23.60 -34.50
C THR A 499 3.37 22.09 -34.64
N LEU A 500 4.34 21.30 -34.15
CA LEU A 500 4.21 19.84 -34.12
C LEU A 500 3.07 19.37 -33.21
N GLU A 501 2.81 20.08 -32.11
CA GLU A 501 1.70 19.75 -31.20
C GLU A 501 0.34 19.87 -31.90
N GLU A 502 0.11 20.98 -32.61
CA GLU A 502 -1.11 21.20 -33.38
C GLU A 502 -1.26 20.17 -34.50
N ALA A 503 -0.16 19.86 -35.21
CA ALA A 503 -0.15 18.82 -36.23
C ALA A 503 -0.58 17.46 -35.64
N PHE A 504 -0.01 17.07 -34.50
CA PHE A 504 -0.34 15.83 -33.80
C PHE A 504 -1.82 15.79 -33.37
N ILE A 505 -2.33 16.86 -32.75
CA ILE A 505 -3.74 16.98 -32.37
C ILE A 505 -4.65 16.86 -33.60
N GLY A 506 -4.29 17.50 -34.72
CA GLY A 506 -5.03 17.41 -35.98
C GLY A 506 -5.10 15.99 -36.52
N TYR A 507 -4.00 15.23 -36.51
CA TYR A 507 -3.99 13.82 -36.89
C TYR A 507 -4.87 12.97 -35.96
N LEU A 508 -4.85 13.23 -34.65
CA LEU A 508 -5.69 12.54 -33.68
C LEU A 508 -7.18 12.81 -33.89
N GLN A 509 -7.56 14.07 -34.13
CA GLN A 509 -8.96 14.47 -34.35
C GLN A 509 -9.52 13.85 -35.64
N LYS A 510 -8.74 13.87 -36.73
CA LYS A 510 -9.08 13.20 -37.99
C LYS A 510 -9.26 11.70 -37.81
N ALA A 511 -8.38 11.05 -37.06
CA ALA A 511 -8.46 9.61 -36.78
C ALA A 511 -9.63 9.25 -35.85
N SER A 512 -10.02 10.15 -34.94
CA SER A 512 -11.13 9.95 -33.99
C SER A 512 -12.51 10.26 -34.59
N GLY A 513 -12.59 10.79 -35.82
CA GLY A 513 -13.85 11.20 -36.45
C GLY A 513 -14.53 12.41 -35.78
N SER A 514 -13.79 13.18 -34.97
CA SER A 514 -14.36 14.14 -34.01
C SER A 514 -14.63 15.54 -34.58
N GLU A 515 -14.42 15.76 -35.88
CA GLU A 515 -14.85 17.02 -36.55
C GLU A 515 -16.36 17.26 -36.39
N ALA A 516 -17.17 16.21 -36.17
CA ALA A 516 -18.61 16.34 -35.95
C ALA A 516 -19.04 16.59 -34.47
N ASP A 517 -18.19 16.32 -33.48
CA ASP A 517 -18.56 16.41 -32.05
C ASP A 517 -18.03 17.68 -31.35
N ALA A 518 -17.01 18.33 -31.91
CA ALA A 518 -16.50 19.60 -31.40
C ALA A 518 -17.53 20.74 -31.60
N GLU A 519 -18.30 20.71 -32.70
CA GLU A 519 -19.36 21.70 -32.95
C GLU A 519 -20.68 21.36 -32.23
N ALA A 520 -20.99 20.09 -32.01
CA ALA A 520 -22.22 19.65 -31.32
C ALA A 520 -22.17 19.85 -29.79
N SER A 521 -20.98 19.99 -29.21
CA SER A 521 -20.80 20.25 -27.77
C SER A 521 -20.92 21.73 -27.39
N THR A 522 -21.06 22.62 -28.37
CA THR A 522 -21.22 24.07 -28.18
C THR A 522 -22.63 24.48 -27.72
N GLU A 523 -23.67 23.66 -27.93
CA GLU A 523 -25.07 24.11 -27.77
C GLU A 523 -25.87 23.47 -26.62
N SER A 524 -25.34 22.50 -25.88
CA SER A 524 -26.08 21.89 -24.75
C SER A 524 -25.59 22.39 -23.39
N ALA A 525 -25.74 23.69 -23.15
CA ALA A 525 -25.53 24.32 -21.85
C ALA A 525 -26.73 24.05 -20.93
N VAL A 526 -26.60 23.06 -20.03
CA VAL A 526 -27.45 22.99 -18.83
C VAL A 526 -26.90 24.00 -17.82
N VAL A 527 -27.78 24.90 -17.40
CA VAL A 527 -27.52 26.02 -16.49
C VAL A 527 -27.24 25.49 -15.09
N ILE A 528 -26.00 25.63 -14.61
CA ILE A 528 -25.71 25.55 -13.17
C ILE A 528 -26.23 26.86 -12.58
N SER A 529 -27.33 26.79 -11.82
CA SER A 529 -27.91 27.98 -11.20
C SER A 529 -26.93 28.56 -10.17
N PRO A 530 -26.56 29.86 -10.21
CA PRO A 530 -25.51 30.42 -9.36
C PRO A 530 -25.93 30.74 -7.92
N GLU A 531 -27.08 30.27 -7.43
CA GLU A 531 -27.69 30.82 -6.20
C GLU A 531 -27.80 29.89 -5.01
N THR A 532 -27.25 28.68 -5.05
CA THR A 532 -27.19 27.87 -3.83
C THR A 532 -25.98 28.30 -3.02
N GLN A 533 -26.19 29.21 -2.05
CA GLN A 533 -25.20 29.51 -1.01
C GLN A 533 -24.65 28.18 -0.49
N ALA A 534 -23.37 27.91 -0.74
CA ALA A 534 -22.69 26.74 -0.23
C ALA A 534 -22.95 26.68 1.28
N ALA A 535 -23.72 25.68 1.73
CA ALA A 535 -24.01 25.48 3.14
C ALA A 535 -22.66 25.46 3.85
N GLN A 536 -22.39 26.47 4.69
CA GLN A 536 -21.14 26.54 5.42
C GLN A 536 -21.00 25.27 6.23
N ALA A 537 -20.16 24.35 5.75
CA ALA A 537 -19.91 23.09 6.42
C ALA A 537 -19.36 23.43 7.82
N GLY A 538 -20.19 23.21 8.84
CA GLY A 538 -19.84 23.58 10.21
C GLY A 538 -18.52 22.94 10.63
N ALA A 539 -17.69 23.72 11.32
CA ALA A 539 -16.38 23.31 11.84
C ALA A 539 -16.44 22.26 12.98
N GLY A 540 -17.65 21.88 13.41
CA GLY A 540 -17.93 20.90 14.47
C GLY A 540 -18.17 19.49 13.93
N PHE A 541 -18.48 18.55 14.83
CA PHE A 541 -18.73 17.15 14.49
C PHE A 541 -19.93 16.95 13.54
N SER A 542 -19.81 16.03 12.57
CA SER A 542 -20.86 15.66 11.62
C SER A 542 -21.00 14.14 11.48
N LEU A 543 -22.20 13.64 11.77
CA LEU A 543 -22.56 12.24 11.56
C LEU A 543 -22.50 11.84 10.07
N THR A 544 -22.83 12.76 9.17
CA THR A 544 -22.79 12.51 7.72
C THR A 544 -21.36 12.24 7.25
N ARG A 545 -20.37 12.99 7.75
CA ARG A 545 -18.95 12.77 7.41
C ARG A 545 -18.43 11.46 7.96
N LEU A 546 -18.74 11.15 9.22
CA LEU A 546 -18.41 9.87 9.84
C LEU A 546 -18.99 8.69 9.05
N TYR A 547 -20.30 8.75 8.74
CA TYR A 547 -20.97 7.72 7.94
C TYR A 547 -20.37 7.58 6.54
N SER A 548 -19.89 8.67 5.93
CA SER A 548 -19.25 8.63 4.62
C SER A 548 -17.95 7.84 4.63
N TYR A 549 -17.11 8.00 5.66
CA TYR A 549 -15.93 7.13 5.83
C TYR A 549 -16.31 5.69 6.11
N THR A 550 -17.33 5.45 6.94
CA THR A 550 -17.84 4.09 7.22
C THR A 550 -18.31 3.40 5.95
N LEU A 551 -19.10 4.07 5.10
CA LEU A 551 -19.57 3.49 3.85
C LEU A 551 -18.42 3.22 2.88
N ARG A 552 -17.50 4.18 2.74
CA ARG A 552 -16.31 4.04 1.89
C ARG A 552 -15.46 2.84 2.31
N GLU A 553 -15.17 2.71 3.61
CA GLU A 553 -14.36 1.62 4.14
C GLU A 553 -15.09 0.27 4.03
N ALA A 554 -16.41 0.23 4.23
CA ALA A 554 -17.22 -0.98 4.04
C ALA A 554 -17.24 -1.44 2.57
N LEU A 555 -17.34 -0.50 1.61
CA LEU A 555 -17.27 -0.81 0.18
C LEU A 555 -15.90 -1.39 -0.20
N GLU A 556 -14.83 -0.83 0.35
CA GLU A 556 -13.47 -1.33 0.11
C GLU A 556 -13.30 -2.74 0.69
N LEU A 557 -13.73 -2.98 1.95
CA LEU A 557 -13.71 -4.31 2.57
C LEU A 557 -14.50 -5.34 1.77
N ARG A 558 -15.67 -4.96 1.23
CA ARG A 558 -16.50 -5.85 0.41
C ARG A 558 -15.85 -6.19 -0.93
N ARG A 559 -15.11 -5.25 -1.54
CA ARG A 559 -14.44 -5.41 -2.83
C ARG A 559 -13.02 -5.98 -2.73
N ASP A 560 -12.49 -6.16 -1.53
CA ASP A 560 -11.18 -6.78 -1.27
C ASP A 560 -11.37 -8.22 -0.76
N PRO A 561 -11.46 -9.21 -1.66
CA PRO A 561 -11.75 -10.59 -1.28
C PRO A 561 -10.63 -11.20 -0.44
N ILE A 562 -9.38 -10.77 -0.62
CA ILE A 562 -8.23 -11.27 0.12
C ILE A 562 -8.36 -10.86 1.59
N ARG A 563 -8.60 -9.57 1.83
CA ARG A 563 -8.77 -9.04 3.18
C ARG A 563 -9.98 -9.67 3.89
N ALA A 564 -11.11 -9.80 3.21
CA ALA A 564 -12.31 -10.45 3.76
C ALA A 564 -12.07 -11.94 4.08
N SER A 565 -11.35 -12.66 3.21
CA SER A 565 -11.02 -14.07 3.41
C SER A 565 -10.07 -14.27 4.60
N ILE A 566 -9.01 -13.45 4.71
CA ILE A 566 -8.09 -13.47 5.86
C ILE A 566 -8.86 -13.17 7.15
N ALA A 567 -9.79 -12.21 7.11
CA ALA A 567 -10.58 -11.83 8.26
C ALA A 567 -11.46 -12.97 8.79
N LEU A 568 -12.14 -13.71 7.92
CA LEU A 568 -13.13 -14.73 8.30
C LEU A 568 -12.53 -16.15 8.33
N VAL A 569 -11.95 -16.59 7.22
CA VAL A 569 -11.40 -17.95 7.07
C VAL A 569 -10.15 -18.12 7.92
N GLY A 570 -9.29 -17.09 7.99
CA GLY A 570 -8.08 -17.12 8.80
C GLY A 570 -8.36 -17.34 10.28
N THR A 571 -9.36 -16.66 10.85
CA THR A 571 -9.78 -16.88 12.25
C THR A 571 -10.32 -18.27 12.50
N LEU A 572 -11.12 -18.82 11.57
CA LEU A 572 -11.68 -20.16 11.72
C LEU A 572 -10.59 -21.23 11.64
N PHE A 573 -9.66 -21.08 10.69
CA PHE A 573 -8.50 -21.96 10.57
C PHE A 573 -7.66 -21.96 11.85
N LEU A 574 -7.30 -20.77 12.37
CA LEU A 574 -6.54 -20.67 13.62
C LEU A 574 -7.31 -21.24 14.82
N MET A 575 -8.64 -21.11 14.84
CA MET A 575 -9.47 -21.71 15.88
C MET A 575 -9.41 -23.24 15.84
N PHE A 576 -9.42 -23.85 14.66
CA PHE A 576 -9.18 -25.28 14.50
C PHE A 576 -7.77 -25.69 14.93
N THR A 577 -6.76 -24.94 14.49
CA THR A 577 -5.36 -25.19 14.84
C THR A 577 -5.15 -25.14 16.34
N PHE A 578 -5.66 -24.13 17.05
CA PHE A 578 -5.50 -24.04 18.49
C PHE A 578 -6.44 -24.96 19.28
N GLY A 579 -7.68 -25.12 18.83
CA GLY A 579 -8.67 -25.98 19.47
C GLY A 579 -8.22 -27.45 19.51
N TYR A 580 -7.75 -27.99 18.38
CA TYR A 580 -7.25 -29.37 18.32
C TYR A 580 -5.74 -29.49 18.54
N GLY A 581 -4.96 -28.44 18.32
CA GLY A 581 -3.50 -28.49 18.44
C GLY A 581 -2.97 -28.27 19.85
N ILE A 582 -3.72 -27.58 20.73
CA ILE A 582 -3.35 -27.44 22.15
C ILE A 582 -4.07 -28.51 22.97
N THR A 583 -3.57 -29.76 22.92
CA THR A 583 -4.07 -30.85 23.77
C THR A 583 -3.09 -31.15 24.90
N MET A 584 -3.58 -31.02 26.13
CA MET A 584 -2.91 -31.43 27.38
C MET A 584 -3.57 -32.69 27.96
N ASP A 585 -4.51 -33.29 27.22
CA ASP A 585 -5.29 -34.43 27.65
C ASP A 585 -4.42 -35.68 27.75
N VAL A 586 -4.66 -36.44 28.81
CA VAL A 586 -3.98 -37.70 29.15
C VAL A 586 -4.99 -38.83 29.01
N GLU A 587 -5.67 -38.88 27.87
CA GLU A 587 -6.49 -40.02 27.45
C GLU A 587 -5.66 -40.85 26.46
N ASP A 588 -5.83 -42.18 26.44
CA ASP A 588 -5.17 -43.09 25.51
C ASP A 588 -3.62 -43.15 25.57
N LEU A 589 -3.03 -43.10 26.78
CA LEU A 589 -1.58 -43.26 26.94
C LEU A 589 -1.14 -44.65 26.51
N ARG A 590 -0.39 -44.73 25.41
CA ARG A 590 0.23 -45.96 24.95
C ARG A 590 1.28 -46.40 25.96
N PHE A 591 1.05 -47.53 26.62
CA PHE A 591 1.98 -48.07 27.59
C PHE A 591 2.35 -49.51 27.30
N ALA A 592 3.56 -49.91 27.70
CA ALA A 592 4.01 -51.29 27.69
C ALA A 592 4.76 -51.60 28.98
N VAL A 593 4.83 -52.89 29.31
CA VAL A 593 5.47 -53.38 30.52
C VAL A 593 6.67 -54.24 30.15
N LEU A 594 7.82 -53.94 30.74
CA LEU A 594 8.99 -54.80 30.81
C LEU A 594 8.87 -55.65 32.08
N ASP A 595 8.28 -56.83 31.96
CA ASP A 595 8.06 -57.74 33.09
C ASP A 595 9.21 -58.76 33.20
N ARG A 596 10.10 -58.55 34.19
CA ARG A 596 11.21 -59.47 34.49
C ARG A 596 10.86 -60.51 35.55
N ASP A 597 9.68 -60.41 36.17
CA ASP A 597 9.22 -61.36 37.19
C ASP A 597 8.41 -62.49 36.56
N GLN A 598 7.58 -62.17 35.55
CA GLN A 598 6.74 -63.10 34.79
C GLN A 598 5.87 -64.02 35.69
N THR A 599 5.39 -63.48 36.80
CA THR A 599 4.52 -64.19 37.74
C THR A 599 3.05 -63.79 37.54
N THR A 600 2.12 -64.54 38.14
CA THR A 600 0.71 -64.15 38.14
C THR A 600 0.49 -62.79 38.79
N LEU A 601 1.30 -62.45 39.80
CA LEU A 601 1.20 -61.17 40.50
C LEU A 601 1.66 -60.00 39.63
N SER A 602 2.81 -60.13 38.93
CA SER A 602 3.31 -59.09 38.03
C SER A 602 2.37 -58.86 36.84
N ASN A 603 1.80 -59.94 36.30
CA ASN A 603 0.81 -59.87 35.24
C ASN A 603 -0.49 -59.19 35.70
N ASN A 604 -0.99 -59.52 36.90
CA ASN A 604 -2.17 -58.84 37.46
C ASN A 604 -1.93 -57.33 37.68
N TYR A 605 -0.73 -56.94 38.14
CA TYR A 605 -0.38 -55.51 38.25
C TYR A 605 -0.44 -54.80 36.89
N ALA A 606 0.12 -55.41 35.85
CA ALA A 606 0.08 -54.87 34.49
C ALA A 606 -1.35 -54.80 33.91
N LEU A 607 -2.19 -55.81 34.20
CA LEU A 607 -3.60 -55.87 33.77
C LEU A 607 -4.48 -54.84 34.48
N ASP A 608 -4.28 -54.62 35.78
CA ASP A 608 -5.01 -53.59 36.55
C ASP A 608 -4.74 -52.18 36.01
N LEU A 609 -3.49 -51.94 35.58
CA LEU A 609 -3.09 -50.73 34.87
C LEU A 609 -3.74 -50.63 33.48
N GLY A 610 -3.75 -51.72 32.72
CA GLY A 610 -4.34 -51.78 31.38
C GLY A 610 -5.87 -51.75 31.34
N GLY A 611 -6.54 -52.02 32.47
CA GLY A 611 -8.00 -51.92 32.61
C GLY A 611 -8.51 -50.48 32.82
N SER A 612 -7.61 -49.51 33.00
CA SER A 612 -7.94 -48.11 33.20
C SER A 612 -8.20 -47.40 31.87
N ARG A 613 -9.21 -46.51 31.82
CA ARG A 613 -9.58 -45.73 30.62
C ARG A 613 -8.48 -44.79 30.10
N TYR A 614 -7.42 -44.57 30.88
CA TYR A 614 -6.33 -43.65 30.55
C TYR A 614 -5.17 -44.32 29.82
N PHE A 615 -5.12 -45.66 29.78
CA PHE A 615 -3.97 -46.42 29.30
C PHE A 615 -4.37 -47.38 28.18
N LEU A 616 -3.67 -47.32 27.05
CA LEU A 616 -3.80 -48.26 25.95
C LEU A 616 -2.63 -49.25 25.98
N PRO A 617 -2.86 -50.53 26.34
CA PRO A 617 -1.80 -51.51 26.39
C PRO A 617 -1.24 -51.77 24.99
N ARG A 618 0.09 -51.81 24.90
CA ARG A 618 0.86 -52.23 23.73
C ARG A 618 1.58 -53.55 24.03
N PRO A 619 2.09 -54.25 23.00
CA PRO A 619 2.85 -55.48 23.22
C PRO A 619 3.96 -55.28 24.27
N PRO A 620 4.16 -56.24 25.20
CA PRO A 620 5.17 -56.16 26.26
C PRO A 620 6.57 -55.90 25.70
N LEU A 621 7.43 -55.30 26.52
CA LEU A 621 8.82 -54.99 26.19
C LEU A 621 9.73 -56.18 26.49
N ALA A 622 10.66 -56.50 25.59
CA ALA A 622 11.62 -57.59 25.78
C ALA A 622 12.87 -57.15 26.57
N ASP A 623 13.39 -55.94 26.29
CA ASP A 623 14.59 -55.42 26.93
C ASP A 623 14.63 -53.88 26.99
N TYR A 624 15.72 -53.33 27.56
CA TYR A 624 15.90 -51.88 27.65
C TYR A 624 16.18 -51.20 26.31
N ALA A 625 16.74 -51.91 25.32
CA ALA A 625 17.01 -51.33 24.01
C ALA A 625 15.69 -51.14 23.24
N GLU A 626 14.77 -52.10 23.34
CA GLU A 626 13.41 -51.98 22.83
C GLU A 626 12.63 -50.89 23.57
N LEU A 627 12.75 -50.79 24.90
CA LEU A 627 12.14 -49.73 25.70
C LEU A 627 12.60 -48.35 25.20
N ASP A 628 13.90 -48.12 25.11
CA ASP A 628 14.46 -46.84 24.66
C ASP A 628 14.09 -46.54 23.20
N GLN A 629 14.13 -47.53 22.30
CA GLN A 629 13.71 -47.37 20.90
C GLN A 629 12.23 -46.96 20.78
N ARG A 630 11.33 -47.65 21.48
CA ARG A 630 9.88 -47.43 21.40
C ARG A 630 9.43 -46.17 22.13
N MET A 631 10.16 -45.74 23.15
CA MET A 631 9.96 -44.42 23.77
C MET A 631 10.46 -43.30 22.84
N ARG A 632 11.66 -43.42 22.24
CA ARG A 632 12.22 -42.41 21.32
C ARG A 632 11.44 -42.25 20.02
N SER A 633 10.88 -43.34 19.49
CA SER A 633 10.03 -43.29 18.30
C SER A 633 8.64 -42.69 18.58
N GLY A 634 8.34 -42.40 19.85
CA GLY A 634 7.02 -41.96 20.29
C GLY A 634 5.96 -43.04 20.12
N GLU A 635 6.34 -44.33 20.08
CA GLU A 635 5.39 -45.44 20.08
C GLU A 635 4.75 -45.63 21.47
N LEU A 636 5.56 -45.45 22.52
CA LEU A 636 5.16 -45.51 23.93
C LEU A 636 5.28 -44.12 24.57
N SER A 637 4.35 -43.80 25.46
CA SER A 637 4.38 -42.60 26.30
C SER A 637 4.68 -42.91 27.77
N LEU A 638 4.48 -44.18 28.16
CA LEU A 638 4.82 -44.74 29.46
C LEU A 638 5.39 -46.16 29.25
N ALA A 639 6.52 -46.47 29.88
CA ALA A 639 6.98 -47.83 30.05
C ALA A 639 7.07 -48.15 31.54
N LEU A 640 6.63 -49.33 31.95
CA LEU A 640 6.76 -49.82 33.33
C LEU A 640 7.77 -50.95 33.38
N GLU A 641 8.64 -50.96 34.38
CA GLU A 641 9.56 -52.08 34.63
C GLU A 641 9.22 -52.73 35.96
N ILE A 642 8.93 -54.02 35.89
CA ILE A 642 8.77 -54.87 37.06
C ILE A 642 10.10 -55.62 37.25
N PRO A 643 10.76 -55.48 38.40
CA PRO A 643 12.07 -56.09 38.64
C PRO A 643 11.96 -57.62 38.75
N PRO A 644 13.06 -58.37 38.54
CA PRO A 644 13.05 -59.81 38.73
C PRO A 644 12.81 -60.18 40.20
N ASN A 645 12.10 -61.29 40.44
CA ASN A 645 11.70 -61.77 41.77
C ASN A 645 10.70 -60.87 42.53
N PHE A 646 10.03 -59.94 41.85
CA PHE A 646 9.04 -59.03 42.42
C PHE A 646 8.01 -59.73 43.32
N ALA A 647 7.38 -60.82 42.88
CA ALA A 647 6.38 -61.52 43.70
C ALA A 647 6.99 -62.18 44.95
N ARG A 648 8.14 -62.83 44.80
CA ARG A 648 8.82 -63.53 45.90
C ARG A 648 9.27 -62.56 46.99
N ASP A 649 9.85 -61.43 46.58
CA ASP A 649 10.38 -60.44 47.51
C ASP A 649 9.22 -59.69 48.20
N LEU A 650 8.10 -59.44 47.50
CA LEU A 650 6.88 -58.91 48.10
C LEU A 650 6.20 -59.89 49.09
N GLU A 651 6.29 -61.20 48.87
CA GLU A 651 5.79 -62.21 49.82
C GLU A 651 6.64 -62.29 51.10
N ARG A 652 7.94 -62.01 51.01
CA ARG A 652 8.85 -61.93 52.17
C ARG A 652 8.66 -60.66 53.00
N GLY A 653 7.90 -59.69 52.48
CA GLY A 653 7.73 -58.38 53.10
C GLY A 653 8.86 -57.40 52.79
N ASP A 654 9.69 -57.71 51.79
CA ASP A 654 10.76 -56.81 51.34
C ASP A 654 10.19 -55.61 50.57
N GLN A 655 10.91 -54.49 50.59
CA GLN A 655 10.53 -53.30 49.82
C GLN A 655 10.93 -53.47 48.35
N VAL A 656 9.94 -53.74 47.49
CA VAL A 656 10.11 -53.81 46.04
C VAL A 656 9.80 -52.45 45.37
N LYS A 657 10.46 -52.15 44.26
CA LYS A 657 10.27 -50.91 43.49
C LYS A 657 9.92 -51.23 42.04
N ILE A 658 8.88 -50.59 41.52
CA ILE A 658 8.51 -50.65 40.11
C ILE A 658 9.01 -49.38 39.44
N GLY A 659 9.71 -49.51 38.32
CA GLY A 659 10.17 -48.38 37.54
C GLY A 659 9.08 -47.87 36.59
N ALA A 660 9.05 -46.56 36.37
CA ALA A 660 8.20 -45.93 35.37
C ALA A 660 9.04 -44.94 34.54
N TRP A 661 9.14 -45.17 33.23
CA TRP A 661 9.76 -44.27 32.27
C TRP A 661 8.66 -43.52 31.55
N ILE A 662 8.73 -42.20 31.57
CA ILE A 662 7.69 -41.33 31.04
C ILE A 662 8.34 -40.41 30.01
N ASP A 663 7.64 -40.19 28.90
CA ASP A 663 8.07 -39.24 27.88
C ASP A 663 8.09 -37.81 28.46
N GLY A 664 9.30 -37.25 28.56
CA GLY A 664 9.56 -35.92 29.11
C GLY A 664 9.52 -34.79 28.09
N ALA A 665 9.16 -35.04 26.82
CA ALA A 665 9.14 -33.99 25.78
C ALA A 665 8.17 -32.84 26.09
N MET A 666 7.13 -33.09 26.89
CA MET A 666 6.17 -32.10 27.39
C MET A 666 6.06 -32.20 28.92
N PRO A 667 6.77 -31.36 29.71
CA PRO A 667 6.87 -31.50 31.16
C PRO A 667 5.51 -31.54 31.89
N THR A 668 4.56 -30.68 31.52
CA THR A 668 3.23 -30.62 32.13
C THR A 668 2.41 -31.90 31.87
N ARG A 669 2.56 -32.49 30.69
CA ARG A 669 1.92 -33.77 30.36
C ARG A 669 2.57 -34.91 31.12
N ALA A 670 3.90 -34.90 31.24
CA ALA A 670 4.66 -35.87 32.02
C ALA A 670 4.29 -35.83 33.51
N GLU A 671 4.14 -34.64 34.11
CA GLU A 671 3.67 -34.48 35.50
C GLU A 671 2.27 -35.06 35.71
N ASN A 672 1.35 -34.84 34.76
CA ASN A 672 0.03 -35.46 34.81
C ASN A 672 0.11 -36.99 34.74
N VAL A 673 0.94 -37.54 33.83
CA VAL A 673 1.17 -39.00 33.73
C VAL A 673 1.74 -39.56 35.03
N ILE A 674 2.72 -38.89 35.64
CA ILE A 674 3.28 -39.24 36.95
C ILE A 674 2.17 -39.33 38.00
N GLY A 675 1.31 -38.30 38.08
CA GLY A 675 0.20 -38.26 39.02
C GLY A 675 -0.78 -39.43 38.84
N TYR A 676 -1.12 -39.79 37.59
CA TYR A 676 -2.00 -40.94 37.31
C TYR A 676 -1.36 -42.28 37.68
N VAL A 677 -0.09 -42.50 37.30
CA VAL A 677 0.64 -43.73 37.63
C VAL A 677 0.76 -43.91 39.14
N GLN A 678 1.07 -42.83 39.87
CA GLN A 678 1.14 -42.85 41.33
C GLN A 678 -0.22 -43.15 41.98
N ALA A 679 -1.30 -42.51 41.51
CA ALA A 679 -2.64 -42.73 42.04
C ALA A 679 -3.11 -44.18 41.85
N MET A 680 -2.82 -44.78 40.69
CA MET A 680 -3.15 -46.18 40.43
C MET A 680 -2.29 -47.14 41.25
N HIS A 681 -0.98 -46.88 41.36
CA HIS A 681 -0.09 -47.69 42.20
C HIS A 681 -0.54 -47.68 43.67
N GLN A 682 -0.94 -46.51 44.19
CA GLN A 682 -1.54 -46.40 45.53
C GLN A 682 -2.85 -47.17 45.66
N GLY A 683 -3.70 -47.14 44.63
CA GLY A 683 -4.93 -47.93 44.57
C GLY A 683 -4.66 -49.45 44.64
N TRP A 684 -3.68 -49.92 43.88
CA TRP A 684 -3.25 -51.32 43.89
C TRP A 684 -2.67 -51.74 45.26
N LEU A 685 -1.84 -50.89 45.88
CA LEU A 685 -1.31 -51.14 47.23
C LEU A 685 -2.42 -51.28 48.27
N LEU A 686 -3.46 -50.44 48.20
CA LEU A 686 -4.62 -50.52 49.09
C LEU A 686 -5.40 -51.82 48.90
N GLU A 687 -5.58 -52.26 47.66
CA GLU A 687 -6.28 -53.52 47.35
C GLU A 687 -5.47 -54.75 47.78
N MET A 688 -4.16 -54.72 47.60
CA MET A 688 -3.25 -55.75 48.11
C MET A 688 -3.26 -55.81 49.64
N ALA A 689 -3.30 -54.66 50.31
CA ALA A 689 -3.40 -54.59 51.76
C ALA A 689 -4.74 -55.16 52.28
N ARG A 690 -5.85 -54.93 51.54
CA ARG A 690 -7.17 -55.49 51.87
C ARG A 690 -7.22 -57.01 51.69
N SER A 691 -6.71 -57.51 50.58
CA SER A 691 -6.73 -58.95 50.27
C SER A 691 -5.85 -59.79 51.19
N ARG A 692 -4.80 -59.20 51.78
CA ARG A 692 -3.90 -59.86 52.74
C ARG A 692 -4.27 -59.71 54.21
N SER A 693 -5.24 -58.86 54.56
CA SER A 693 -5.66 -58.67 55.96
C SER A 693 -6.86 -59.56 56.31
N THR A 694 -6.68 -60.50 57.24
CA THR A 694 -7.77 -61.31 57.82
C THR A 694 -8.61 -60.55 58.85
N THR A 695 -8.18 -59.35 59.25
CA THR A 695 -8.96 -58.47 60.13
C THR A 695 -9.63 -57.43 59.24
N GLN A 696 -10.96 -57.33 59.25
CA GLN A 696 -11.68 -56.26 58.56
C GLN A 696 -11.13 -54.91 59.04
N GLN A 697 -10.21 -54.31 58.28
CA GLN A 697 -9.93 -52.90 58.47
C GLN A 697 -11.23 -52.15 58.17
N PRO A 698 -11.68 -51.22 59.03
CA PRO A 698 -12.81 -50.39 58.69
C PRO A 698 -12.46 -49.66 57.41
N ALA A 699 -13.22 -49.93 56.34
CA ALA A 699 -13.15 -49.12 55.14
C ALA A 699 -13.21 -47.66 55.60
N GLY A 700 -12.23 -46.84 55.22
CA GLY A 700 -12.26 -45.41 55.54
C GLY A 700 -13.65 -44.90 55.17
N LEU A 701 -14.44 -44.53 56.19
CA LEU A 701 -15.87 -44.25 56.07
C LEU A 701 -16.18 -43.07 55.13
N MET A 702 -15.14 -42.36 54.68
CA MET A 702 -15.23 -41.26 53.75
C MET A 702 -13.98 -41.24 52.85
N LYS A 703 -14.19 -41.33 51.53
CA LYS A 703 -13.18 -41.04 50.51
C LYS A 703 -13.38 -39.59 50.06
N ILE A 704 -12.52 -38.68 50.51
CA ILE A 704 -12.52 -37.29 50.05
C ILE A 704 -11.76 -37.25 48.73
N GLU A 705 -12.47 -36.99 47.63
CA GLU A 705 -11.87 -36.78 46.31
C GLU A 705 -11.95 -35.31 45.91
N THR A 706 -10.80 -34.66 45.73
CA THR A 706 -10.74 -33.29 45.20
C THR A 706 -10.94 -33.34 43.68
N ARG A 707 -12.06 -32.79 43.20
CA ARG A 707 -12.36 -32.70 41.76
C ARG A 707 -12.58 -31.25 41.34
N PHE A 708 -12.14 -30.91 40.13
CA PHE A 708 -12.46 -29.61 39.54
C PHE A 708 -13.97 -29.49 39.30
N ARG A 709 -14.59 -28.47 39.90
CA ARG A 709 -16.05 -28.27 39.86
C ARG A 709 -16.63 -28.12 38.45
N TYR A 710 -15.83 -27.65 37.48
CA TYR A 710 -16.32 -27.29 36.14
C TYR A 710 -15.63 -28.04 34.99
N ASN A 711 -14.59 -28.85 35.30
CA ASN A 711 -13.90 -29.70 34.34
C ASN A 711 -13.24 -30.87 35.09
N ALA A 712 -14.05 -31.77 35.66
CA ALA A 712 -13.58 -32.83 36.54
C ALA A 712 -12.61 -33.81 35.85
N ASP A 713 -12.75 -34.00 34.55
CA ASP A 713 -11.87 -34.83 33.71
C ASP A 713 -10.67 -34.05 33.13
N VAL A 714 -10.51 -32.76 33.46
CA VAL A 714 -9.41 -31.89 33.00
C VAL A 714 -9.25 -31.88 31.47
N LYS A 715 -10.36 -31.96 30.73
CA LYS A 715 -10.35 -31.96 29.26
C LYS A 715 -9.83 -30.63 28.72
N SER A 716 -9.03 -30.69 27.66
CA SER A 716 -8.32 -29.55 27.09
C SER A 716 -9.28 -28.69 26.28
N LEU A 717 -10.18 -29.31 25.50
CA LEU A 717 -11.13 -28.61 24.65
C LEU A 717 -12.02 -27.61 25.45
N PRO A 718 -12.72 -28.01 26.53
CA PRO A 718 -13.55 -27.08 27.32
C PRO A 718 -12.77 -25.95 28.02
N ALA A 719 -11.46 -26.12 28.22
CA ALA A 719 -10.60 -25.12 28.86
C ALA A 719 -9.94 -24.16 27.84
N MET A 720 -9.51 -24.68 26.69
CA MET A 720 -8.75 -23.95 25.68
C MET A 720 -9.65 -23.19 24.70
N VAL A 721 -10.74 -23.78 24.23
CA VAL A 721 -11.64 -23.15 23.23
C VAL A 721 -12.16 -21.78 23.72
N PRO A 722 -12.72 -21.63 24.94
CA PRO A 722 -13.10 -20.31 25.46
C PRO A 722 -11.91 -19.35 25.67
N ALA A 723 -10.68 -19.86 25.84
CA ALA A 723 -9.49 -19.04 26.03
C ALA A 723 -8.88 -18.53 24.71
N VAL A 724 -9.08 -19.27 23.61
CA VAL A 724 -8.60 -18.90 22.27
C VAL A 724 -9.46 -17.82 21.63
N ILE A 725 -10.78 -17.80 21.90
CA ILE A 725 -11.70 -16.77 21.36
C ILE A 725 -11.21 -15.33 21.65
N PRO A 726 -10.87 -14.95 22.90
CA PRO A 726 -10.24 -13.66 23.21
C PRO A 726 -8.99 -13.33 22.39
N ILE A 727 -8.11 -14.30 22.12
CA ILE A 727 -6.88 -14.07 21.36
C ILE A 727 -7.21 -13.73 19.91
N LEU A 728 -8.08 -14.53 19.28
CA LEU A 728 -8.44 -14.34 17.88
C LEU A 728 -9.21 -13.03 17.65
N LEU A 729 -10.10 -12.66 18.59
CA LEU A 729 -10.85 -11.40 18.55
C LEU A 729 -9.99 -10.17 18.90
N MET A 730 -8.86 -10.35 19.57
CA MET A 730 -7.87 -9.28 19.74
C MET A 730 -6.98 -9.14 18.51
N LEU A 731 -6.46 -10.26 17.99
CA LEU A 731 -5.42 -10.22 16.97
C LEU A 731 -5.95 -9.76 15.60
N ILE A 732 -6.98 -10.43 15.09
CA ILE A 732 -7.39 -10.26 13.68
C ILE A 732 -8.10 -8.91 13.45
N PRO A 733 -9.10 -8.50 14.27
CA PRO A 733 -9.72 -7.19 14.13
C PRO A 733 -8.74 -6.03 14.33
N ALA A 734 -7.82 -6.11 15.28
CA ALA A 734 -6.79 -5.09 15.48
C ALA A 734 -5.88 -4.97 14.25
N MET A 735 -5.40 -6.09 13.69
CA MET A 735 -4.52 -6.08 12.53
C MET A 735 -5.20 -5.49 11.29
N LEU A 736 -6.46 -5.85 11.03
CA LEU A 736 -7.23 -5.30 9.92
C LEU A 736 -7.50 -3.80 10.09
N SER A 737 -7.82 -3.38 11.32
CA SER A 737 -8.03 -1.97 11.63
C SER A 737 -6.75 -1.16 11.52
N ALA A 738 -5.59 -1.72 11.91
CA ALA A 738 -4.30 -1.07 11.76
C ALA A 738 -3.96 -0.75 10.30
N LEU A 739 -4.30 -1.65 9.37
CA LEU A 739 -4.08 -1.47 7.94
C LEU A 739 -4.94 -0.36 7.32
N SER A 740 -6.10 -0.04 7.91
CA SER A 740 -7.08 0.89 7.33
C SER A 740 -6.54 2.32 7.16
N VAL A 741 -5.72 2.80 8.09
CA VAL A 741 -5.13 4.16 8.05
C VAL A 741 -3.75 4.12 7.40
N VAL A 742 -2.95 3.10 7.67
CA VAL A 742 -1.59 2.99 7.11
C VAL A 742 -1.62 2.83 5.59
N ARG A 743 -2.62 2.11 5.06
CA ARG A 743 -2.83 2.04 3.61
C ARG A 743 -3.06 3.42 2.99
N GLU A 744 -3.81 4.31 3.66
CA GLU A 744 -4.03 5.67 3.15
C GLU A 744 -2.78 6.55 3.26
N LYS A 745 -1.93 6.32 4.29
CA LYS A 745 -0.62 6.97 4.39
C LYS A 745 0.30 6.57 3.25
N GLU A 746 0.39 5.27 2.95
CA GLU A 746 1.24 4.74 1.87
C GLU A 746 0.73 5.13 0.48
N LEU A 747 -0.60 5.11 0.25
CA LEU A 747 -1.19 5.49 -1.03
C LEU A 747 -1.30 7.01 -1.24
N GLY A 748 -1.06 7.82 -0.19
CA GLY A 748 -1.16 9.28 -0.23
C GLY A 748 -2.58 9.85 -0.09
N SER A 749 -3.62 9.00 -0.07
CA SER A 749 -5.02 9.43 0.09
C SER A 749 -5.31 10.00 1.49
N ILE A 750 -4.40 9.85 2.45
CA ILE A 750 -4.45 10.54 3.75
C ILE A 750 -4.49 12.07 3.61
N LEU A 751 -4.00 12.63 2.50
CA LEU A 751 -4.10 14.06 2.21
C LEU A 751 -5.55 14.56 2.22
N ASN A 752 -6.51 13.71 1.83
CA ASN A 752 -7.93 14.04 1.89
C ASN A 752 -8.37 14.37 3.33
N LEU A 753 -7.80 13.74 4.37
CA LEU A 753 -8.08 14.09 5.77
C LEU A 753 -7.59 15.50 6.13
N TYR A 754 -6.49 15.96 5.52
CA TYR A 754 -5.88 17.24 5.86
C TYR A 754 -6.59 18.42 5.21
N VAL A 755 -7.07 18.24 3.97
CA VAL A 755 -7.67 19.33 3.17
C VAL A 755 -9.20 19.37 3.22
N THR A 756 -9.87 18.34 3.76
CA THR A 756 -11.33 18.33 3.92
C THR A 756 -11.76 18.80 5.32
N PRO A 757 -13.03 19.20 5.53
CA PRO A 757 -13.54 19.62 6.85
C PRO A 757 -13.59 18.51 7.92
N VAL A 758 -13.14 17.30 7.59
CA VAL A 758 -13.24 16.10 8.43
C VAL A 758 -12.42 16.26 9.72
N THR A 759 -12.99 15.83 10.84
CA THR A 759 -12.25 15.79 12.12
C THR A 759 -11.49 14.47 12.29
N LYS A 760 -10.40 14.48 13.06
CA LYS A 760 -9.64 13.25 13.38
C LYS A 760 -10.52 12.16 14.00
N PHE A 761 -11.50 12.57 14.82
CA PHE A 761 -12.44 11.67 15.46
C PHE A 761 -13.41 11.04 14.46
N GLU A 762 -14.03 11.83 13.59
CA GLU A 762 -14.91 11.34 12.50
C GLU A 762 -14.18 10.33 11.60
N PHE A 763 -12.94 10.65 11.24
CA PHE A 763 -12.10 9.80 10.40
C PHE A 763 -11.80 8.45 11.06
N LEU A 764 -11.29 8.46 12.29
CA LEU A 764 -10.90 7.25 13.00
C LEU A 764 -12.09 6.35 13.31
N VAL A 765 -13.15 6.90 13.91
CA VAL A 765 -14.36 6.13 14.25
C VAL A 765 -15.08 5.67 12.98
N GLY A 766 -15.15 6.53 11.97
CA GLY A 766 -15.73 6.19 10.66
C GLY A 766 -15.05 4.97 10.04
N LYS A 767 -13.72 4.91 10.09
CA LYS A 767 -12.94 3.74 9.67
C LYS A 767 -13.10 2.53 10.59
N GLN A 768 -13.29 2.73 11.89
CA GLN A 768 -13.38 1.64 12.87
C GLN A 768 -14.64 0.78 12.71
N LEU A 769 -15.80 1.41 12.45
CA LEU A 769 -17.11 0.76 12.50
C LEU A 769 -17.24 -0.50 11.62
N PRO A 770 -16.78 -0.51 10.36
CA PRO A 770 -16.85 -1.72 9.53
C PRO A 770 -16.03 -2.89 10.10
N TYR A 771 -14.88 -2.61 10.73
CA TYR A 771 -14.07 -3.65 11.37
C TYR A 771 -14.70 -4.17 12.65
N ILE A 772 -15.44 -3.34 13.39
CA ILE A 772 -16.24 -3.80 14.53
C ILE A 772 -17.32 -4.77 14.04
N ALA A 773 -18.01 -4.45 12.94
CA ALA A 773 -19.00 -5.34 12.35
C ALA A 773 -18.40 -6.70 11.92
N VAL A 774 -17.24 -6.68 11.24
CA VAL A 774 -16.51 -7.91 10.87
C VAL A 774 -16.04 -8.68 12.11
N GLY A 775 -15.54 -8.01 13.14
CA GLY A 775 -15.14 -8.63 14.40
C GLY A 775 -16.30 -9.28 15.15
N MET A 776 -17.49 -8.66 15.13
CA MET A 776 -18.71 -9.24 15.71
C MET A 776 -19.21 -10.45 14.92
N LEU A 777 -19.13 -10.41 13.58
CA LEU A 777 -19.41 -11.57 12.74
C LEU A 777 -18.45 -12.73 13.09
N ASN A 778 -17.16 -12.44 13.26
CA ASN A 778 -16.18 -13.43 13.72
C ASN A 778 -16.50 -13.99 15.10
N PHE A 779 -16.92 -13.14 16.05
CA PHE A 779 -17.34 -13.60 17.37
C PHE A 779 -18.51 -14.60 17.28
N ILE A 780 -19.50 -14.31 16.45
CA ILE A 780 -20.64 -15.21 16.23
C ILE A 780 -20.16 -16.54 15.63
N LEU A 781 -19.33 -16.50 14.58
CA LEU A 781 -18.80 -17.70 13.94
C LEU A 781 -17.95 -18.55 14.89
N LEU A 782 -17.08 -17.93 15.68
CA LEU A 782 -16.26 -18.63 16.68
C LEU A 782 -17.12 -19.23 17.80
N SER A 783 -18.19 -18.55 18.21
CA SER A 783 -19.12 -19.06 19.21
C SER A 783 -19.92 -20.26 18.69
N ILE A 784 -20.38 -20.21 17.43
CA ILE A 784 -21.02 -21.34 16.75
C ILE A 784 -20.04 -22.51 16.69
N LEU A 785 -18.79 -22.28 16.29
CA LEU A 785 -17.79 -23.33 16.19
C LEU A 785 -17.48 -23.96 17.57
N ALA A 786 -17.35 -23.14 18.61
CA ALA A 786 -17.13 -23.59 19.98
C ALA A 786 -18.25 -24.51 20.49
N ILE A 787 -19.51 -24.14 20.24
CA ILE A 787 -20.68 -24.87 20.76
C ILE A 787 -20.98 -26.11 19.92
N PHE A 788 -21.07 -25.95 18.60
CA PHE A 788 -21.60 -27.00 17.71
C PHE A 788 -20.53 -27.93 17.16
N VAL A 789 -19.31 -27.44 16.93
CA VAL A 789 -18.23 -28.26 16.33
C VAL A 789 -17.31 -28.84 17.40
N PHE A 790 -16.84 -28.02 18.34
CA PHE A 790 -16.01 -28.50 19.45
C PHE A 790 -16.82 -29.11 20.60
N GLY A 791 -18.15 -28.99 20.58
CA GLY A 791 -19.03 -29.56 21.60
C GLY A 791 -18.85 -28.94 23.00
N VAL A 792 -18.34 -27.71 23.09
CA VAL A 792 -18.10 -27.06 24.39
C VAL A 792 -19.42 -26.53 24.94
N PRO A 793 -19.87 -26.98 26.12
CA PRO A 793 -21.14 -26.57 26.67
C PRO A 793 -21.13 -25.08 27.01
N PHE A 794 -22.17 -24.36 26.60
CA PHE A 794 -22.41 -22.97 26.98
C PHE A 794 -23.52 -22.92 28.04
N LYS A 795 -23.20 -22.48 29.26
CA LYS A 795 -24.13 -22.55 30.41
C LYS A 795 -24.60 -21.18 30.93
N GLY A 796 -23.92 -20.11 30.55
CA GLY A 796 -24.18 -18.76 31.03
C GLY A 796 -25.15 -17.97 30.16
N ASN A 797 -25.08 -16.65 30.28
CA ASN A 797 -25.93 -15.74 29.52
C ASN A 797 -25.25 -15.27 28.22
N PHE A 798 -25.84 -15.60 27.06
CA PHE A 798 -25.30 -15.24 25.75
C PHE A 798 -25.31 -13.73 25.47
N LEU A 799 -26.31 -13.00 25.98
CA LEU A 799 -26.36 -11.54 25.86
C LEU A 799 -25.19 -10.88 26.61
N THR A 800 -24.85 -11.38 27.79
CA THR A 800 -23.70 -10.87 28.57
C THR A 800 -22.38 -11.09 27.80
N LEU A 801 -22.20 -12.28 27.21
CA LEU A 801 -21.04 -12.55 26.37
C LEU A 801 -21.00 -11.65 25.12
N THR A 802 -22.16 -11.41 24.49
CA THR A 802 -22.27 -10.57 23.28
C THR A 802 -21.95 -9.10 23.56
N VAL A 803 -22.45 -8.54 24.67
CA VAL A 803 -22.12 -7.16 25.10
C VAL A 803 -20.63 -7.05 25.41
N ALA A 804 -20.06 -8.03 26.12
CA ALA A 804 -18.63 -8.07 26.39
C ALA A 804 -17.82 -8.16 25.09
N ALA A 805 -18.25 -8.97 24.13
CA ALA A 805 -17.59 -9.11 22.83
C ALA A 805 -17.63 -7.81 22.04
N LEU A 806 -18.75 -7.08 22.04
CA LEU A 806 -18.86 -5.77 21.39
C LEU A 806 -17.86 -4.76 21.98
N LEU A 807 -17.79 -4.65 23.31
CA LEU A 807 -16.83 -3.77 23.98
C LEU A 807 -15.39 -4.19 23.68
N TYR A 808 -15.11 -5.49 23.73
CA TYR A 808 -13.78 -6.04 23.49
C TYR A 808 -13.30 -5.87 22.05
N VAL A 809 -14.15 -6.14 21.06
CA VAL A 809 -13.85 -5.93 19.63
C VAL A 809 -13.66 -4.44 19.34
N THR A 810 -14.44 -3.57 19.99
CA THR A 810 -14.25 -2.11 19.89
C THR A 810 -12.90 -1.69 20.46
N ALA A 811 -12.49 -2.22 21.61
CA ALA A 811 -11.15 -1.95 22.16
C ALA A 811 -10.03 -2.50 21.26
N SER A 812 -10.19 -3.73 20.75
CA SER A 812 -9.26 -4.41 19.84
C SER A 812 -9.01 -3.63 18.55
N THR A 813 -10.08 -3.25 17.84
CA THR A 813 -9.97 -2.40 16.65
C THR A 813 -9.38 -1.02 16.98
N GLY A 814 -9.69 -0.46 18.15
CA GLY A 814 -9.08 0.76 18.66
C GLY A 814 -7.56 0.66 18.83
N ILE A 815 -7.05 -0.46 19.37
CA ILE A 815 -5.60 -0.70 19.50
C ILE A 815 -4.96 -0.75 18.11
N GLY A 816 -5.62 -1.39 17.15
CA GLY A 816 -5.21 -1.37 15.75
C GLY A 816 -5.07 0.05 15.19
N LEU A 817 -6.09 0.89 15.40
CA LEU A 817 -6.04 2.30 15.02
C LEU A 817 -4.92 3.06 15.72
N LEU A 818 -4.72 2.85 17.02
CA LEU A 818 -3.63 3.48 17.76
C LEU A 818 -2.27 3.18 17.12
N ILE A 819 -2.00 1.91 16.82
CA ILE A 819 -0.76 1.47 16.17
C ILE A 819 -0.63 2.08 14.77
N SER A 820 -1.73 2.16 14.02
CA SER A 820 -1.77 2.79 12.69
C SER A 820 -1.33 4.26 12.70
N THR A 821 -1.56 4.98 13.82
CA THR A 821 -1.11 6.37 13.94
C THR A 821 0.40 6.48 14.10
N LEU A 822 1.04 5.48 14.71
CA LEU A 822 2.47 5.44 15.04
C LEU A 822 3.34 4.89 13.90
N THR A 823 2.77 4.14 12.96
CA THR A 823 3.50 3.51 11.86
C THR A 823 3.20 4.18 10.51
N ASN A 824 4.16 4.11 9.59
CA ASN A 824 4.04 4.60 8.22
C ASN A 824 4.07 3.48 7.18
N SER A 825 4.36 2.23 7.58
CA SER A 825 4.42 1.06 6.70
C SER A 825 3.44 -0.03 7.15
N GLN A 826 2.75 -0.64 6.20
CA GLN A 826 1.80 -1.74 6.43
C GLN A 826 2.48 -2.93 7.10
N ILE A 827 3.70 -3.28 6.68
CA ILE A 827 4.47 -4.39 7.26
C ILE A 827 4.80 -4.08 8.73
N ALA A 828 5.29 -2.87 9.00
CA ALA A 828 5.58 -2.43 10.37
C ALA A 828 4.30 -2.41 11.24
N ALA A 829 3.17 -1.99 10.68
CA ALA A 829 1.89 -1.96 11.37
C ALA A 829 1.38 -3.36 11.75
N ILE A 830 1.44 -4.32 10.82
CA ILE A 830 1.07 -5.72 11.06
C ILE A 830 1.94 -6.30 12.18
N PHE A 831 3.26 -6.13 12.07
CA PHE A 831 4.21 -6.68 13.04
C PHE A 831 4.04 -6.07 14.44
N ALA A 832 3.94 -4.74 14.52
CA ALA A 832 3.72 -4.04 15.79
C ALA A 832 2.37 -4.43 16.42
N THR A 833 1.31 -4.57 15.62
CA THR A 833 -0.01 -5.03 16.10
C THR A 833 0.04 -6.46 16.60
N PHE A 834 0.68 -7.36 15.86
CA PHE A 834 0.87 -8.74 16.30
C PHE A 834 1.57 -8.80 17.66
N LEU A 835 2.72 -8.14 17.82
CA LEU A 835 3.45 -8.14 19.10
C LEU A 835 2.64 -7.54 20.25
N THR A 836 2.01 -6.38 20.02
CA THR A 836 1.26 -5.63 21.05
C THR A 836 -0.01 -6.37 21.48
N THR A 837 -0.62 -7.16 20.59
CA THR A 837 -1.84 -7.91 20.89
C THR A 837 -1.57 -9.33 21.36
N PHE A 838 -0.72 -10.09 20.66
CA PHE A 838 -0.56 -11.53 20.85
C PHE A 838 0.19 -11.87 22.14
N ILE A 839 1.30 -11.17 22.42
CA ILE A 839 2.12 -11.43 23.61
C ILE A 839 1.31 -11.15 24.88
N PRO A 840 0.65 -9.98 25.06
CA PRO A 840 -0.14 -9.74 26.27
C PRO A 840 -1.38 -10.63 26.39
N SER A 841 -2.01 -10.98 25.26
CA SER A 841 -3.16 -11.90 25.27
C SER A 841 -2.78 -13.31 25.74
N THR A 842 -1.60 -13.80 25.38
CA THR A 842 -1.17 -15.18 25.72
C THR A 842 -0.47 -15.27 27.08
N ARG A 843 0.37 -14.30 27.43
CA ARG A 843 1.23 -14.34 28.64
C ARG A 843 0.65 -13.61 29.84
N PHE A 844 -0.09 -12.50 29.65
CA PHE A 844 -0.49 -11.63 30.76
C PHE A 844 -1.99 -11.65 31.05
N SER A 845 -2.82 -12.18 30.15
CA SER A 845 -4.29 -12.12 30.29
C SER A 845 -4.89 -13.21 31.19
N GLY A 846 -4.10 -14.06 31.85
CA GLY A 846 -4.65 -15.14 32.68
C GLY A 846 -4.87 -16.48 31.96
N MET A 847 -4.35 -16.65 30.74
CA MET A 847 -4.53 -17.89 29.96
C MET A 847 -3.67 -19.03 30.50
N ILE A 848 -2.35 -18.80 30.52
CA ILE A 848 -1.33 -19.74 31.02
C ILE A 848 -1.16 -19.51 32.52
N ASP A 849 -0.76 -18.30 32.89
CA ASP A 849 -0.52 -17.90 34.27
C ASP A 849 -1.65 -16.98 34.74
N PRO A 850 -2.34 -17.27 35.86
CA PRO A 850 -3.36 -16.39 36.41
C PRO A 850 -2.83 -14.97 36.66
N VAL A 851 -3.65 -13.95 36.40
CA VAL A 851 -3.24 -12.54 36.61
C VAL A 851 -2.84 -12.29 38.08
N SER A 852 -3.48 -12.99 39.02
CA SER A 852 -3.19 -12.89 40.45
C SER A 852 -1.82 -13.43 40.87
N SER A 853 -1.17 -14.28 40.06
CA SER A 853 0.17 -14.80 40.34
C SER A 853 1.29 -13.99 39.67
N LEU A 854 0.94 -12.97 38.87
CA LEU A 854 1.92 -12.09 38.25
C LEU A 854 2.42 -11.04 39.27
N GLU A 855 3.68 -10.63 39.12
CA GLU A 855 4.32 -9.60 39.94
C GLU A 855 4.84 -8.44 39.08
N GLY A 856 5.04 -7.27 39.72
CA GLY A 856 5.63 -6.09 39.09
C GLY A 856 4.91 -5.62 37.82
N GLY A 857 5.67 -5.35 36.76
CA GLY A 857 5.15 -4.85 35.48
C GLY A 857 4.24 -5.84 34.73
N ALA A 858 4.44 -7.15 34.92
CA ALA A 858 3.58 -8.17 34.30
C ALA A 858 2.16 -8.13 34.88
N ARG A 859 2.03 -7.89 36.19
CA ARG A 859 0.74 -7.70 36.85
C ARG A 859 0.02 -6.46 36.36
N LEU A 860 0.73 -5.34 36.25
CA LEU A 860 0.16 -4.09 35.73
C LEU A 860 -0.37 -4.28 34.30
N MET A 861 0.37 -4.99 33.44
CA MET A 861 -0.10 -5.34 32.09
C MET A 861 -1.34 -6.23 32.13
N GLY A 862 -1.36 -7.27 32.97
CA GLY A 862 -2.52 -8.15 33.12
C GLY A 862 -3.77 -7.45 33.65
N GLU A 863 -3.62 -6.50 34.57
CA GLU A 863 -4.73 -5.72 35.15
C GLU A 863 -5.22 -4.59 34.22
N THR A 864 -4.39 -4.09 33.30
CA THR A 864 -4.79 -3.01 32.38
C THR A 864 -5.26 -3.51 31.02
N PHE A 865 -4.79 -4.68 30.59
CA PHE A 865 -5.06 -5.18 29.25
C PHE A 865 -6.50 -5.73 29.12
N PRO A 866 -7.29 -5.30 28.10
CA PRO A 866 -8.68 -5.74 27.94
C PRO A 866 -8.85 -7.27 27.87
N GLY A 867 -7.82 -7.98 27.38
CA GLY A 867 -7.84 -9.44 27.24
C GLY A 867 -8.14 -10.19 28.53
N ALA A 868 -7.63 -9.71 29.68
CA ALA A 868 -7.82 -10.37 30.97
C ALA A 868 -9.30 -10.41 31.40
N TYR A 869 -9.99 -9.29 31.21
CA TYR A 869 -11.40 -9.15 31.58
C TYR A 869 -12.32 -9.94 30.65
N PHE A 870 -12.07 -9.88 29.33
CA PHE A 870 -12.86 -10.64 28.38
C PHE A 870 -12.62 -12.15 28.51
N LEU A 871 -11.40 -12.60 28.80
CA LEU A 871 -11.11 -14.00 29.11
C LEU A 871 -11.89 -14.49 30.34
N THR A 872 -11.95 -13.67 31.39
CA THR A 872 -12.71 -13.97 32.61
C THR A 872 -14.20 -14.15 32.31
N ILE A 873 -14.77 -13.25 31.49
CA ILE A 873 -16.17 -13.34 31.03
C ILE A 873 -16.38 -14.60 30.20
N CYS A 874 -15.52 -14.87 29.21
CA CYS A 874 -15.66 -16.01 28.32
C CYS A 874 -15.62 -17.35 29.09
N ARG A 875 -14.61 -17.56 29.94
CA ARG A 875 -14.55 -18.75 30.83
C ARG A 875 -15.74 -18.80 31.79
N GLY A 876 -16.19 -17.67 32.30
CA GLY A 876 -17.35 -17.55 33.19
C GLY A 876 -18.66 -18.01 32.54
N THR A 877 -18.91 -17.57 31.31
CA THR A 877 -20.14 -17.90 30.58
C THR A 877 -20.15 -19.31 30.01
N PHE A 878 -18.99 -19.82 29.54
CA PHE A 878 -18.91 -21.20 29.04
C PHE A 878 -18.93 -22.21 30.20
N SER A 879 -18.07 -22.06 31.20
CA SER A 879 -17.84 -23.10 32.19
C SER A 879 -18.64 -22.93 33.50
N LYS A 880 -18.91 -21.69 33.93
CA LYS A 880 -19.41 -21.40 35.30
C LYS A 880 -20.88 -20.97 35.38
N ALA A 881 -21.59 -20.90 34.25
CA ALA A 881 -22.99 -20.45 34.19
C ALA A 881 -23.23 -19.03 34.74
N LEU A 882 -22.24 -18.15 34.65
CA LEU A 882 -22.34 -16.78 35.16
C LEU A 882 -23.11 -15.88 34.19
N GLY A 883 -23.81 -14.89 34.74
CA GLY A 883 -24.59 -13.90 34.02
C GLY A 883 -24.11 -12.47 34.26
N PHE A 884 -24.99 -11.51 33.97
CA PHE A 884 -24.66 -10.08 34.03
C PHE A 884 -24.35 -9.59 35.45
N ALA A 885 -25.05 -10.12 36.47
CA ALA A 885 -24.86 -9.71 37.85
C ALA A 885 -23.47 -10.06 38.37
N GLU A 886 -22.96 -11.24 38.03
CA GLU A 886 -21.65 -11.72 38.50
C GLU A 886 -20.49 -11.19 37.66
N LEU A 887 -20.71 -10.92 36.37
CA LEU A 887 -19.67 -10.49 35.44
C LEU A 887 -19.66 -8.98 35.16
N GLY A 888 -20.63 -8.23 35.69
CA GLY A 888 -20.71 -6.76 35.59
C GLY A 888 -19.41 -6.03 35.92
N PRO A 889 -18.69 -6.37 37.02
CA PRO A 889 -17.42 -5.73 37.36
C PRO A 889 -16.34 -5.86 36.28
N SER A 890 -16.36 -6.94 35.47
CA SER A 890 -15.41 -7.15 34.37
C SER A 890 -15.79 -6.41 33.09
N LEU A 891 -17.04 -5.94 32.94
CA LEU A 891 -17.47 -5.14 31.78
C LEU A 891 -16.98 -3.69 31.86
N TRP A 892 -16.87 -3.14 33.07
CA TRP A 892 -16.48 -1.73 33.26
C TRP A 892 -15.07 -1.40 32.74
N PRO A 893 -14.02 -2.19 33.03
CA PRO A 893 -12.68 -1.97 32.47
C PRO A 893 -12.66 -2.04 30.94
N LEU A 894 -13.45 -2.94 30.33
CA LEU A 894 -13.59 -3.02 28.87
C LEU A 894 -14.21 -1.74 28.29
N ALA A 895 -15.27 -1.24 28.91
CA ALA A 895 -15.92 0.00 28.49
C ALA A 895 -15.00 1.23 28.65
N LEU A 896 -14.20 1.29 29.72
CA LEU A 896 -13.27 2.38 30.00
C LEU A 896 -12.06 2.38 29.04
N ALA A 897 -11.61 1.21 28.58
CA ALA A 897 -10.50 1.11 27.65
C ALA A 897 -10.77 1.82 26.31
N ILE A 898 -12.02 1.78 25.81
CA ILE A 898 -12.42 2.34 24.51
C ILE A 898 -12.12 3.85 24.40
N PRO A 899 -12.68 4.74 25.26
CA PRO A 899 -12.43 6.17 25.16
C PRO A 899 -10.95 6.53 25.38
N ILE A 900 -10.21 5.77 26.19
CA ILE A 900 -8.77 5.98 26.40
C ILE A 900 -8.01 5.70 25.11
N ILE A 901 -8.23 4.54 24.50
CA ILE A 901 -7.52 4.11 23.27
C ILE A 901 -7.87 5.03 22.10
N VAL A 902 -9.17 5.33 21.90
CA VAL A 902 -9.62 6.24 20.84
C VAL A 902 -9.11 7.67 21.09
N GLY A 903 -9.14 8.15 22.33
CA GLY A 903 -8.63 9.47 22.72
C GLY A 903 -7.13 9.61 22.43
N LEU A 904 -6.33 8.61 22.79
CA LEU A 904 -4.91 8.56 22.46
C LEU A 904 -4.67 8.53 20.94
N SER A 905 -5.48 7.76 20.21
CA SER A 905 -5.39 7.68 18.75
C SER A 905 -5.69 9.03 18.08
N VAL A 906 -6.70 9.77 18.57
CA VAL A 906 -7.04 11.13 18.10
C VAL A 906 -5.93 12.13 18.44
N LEU A 907 -5.31 12.01 19.60
CA LEU A 907 -4.23 12.89 20.04
C LEU A 907 -2.97 12.70 19.18
N LEU A 908 -2.61 11.44 18.90
CA LEU A 908 -1.41 11.07 18.15
C LEU A 908 -1.56 11.24 16.64
N LEU A 909 -2.76 11.05 16.08
CA LEU A 909 -3.02 11.29 14.66
C LEU A 909 -2.79 12.77 14.35
N LYS A 910 -1.89 13.09 13.42
CA LYS A 910 -1.67 14.47 12.99
C LYS A 910 -2.75 14.88 11.98
N LYS A 911 -3.20 16.14 12.02
CA LYS A 911 -4.13 16.72 11.02
C LYS A 911 -3.40 17.52 9.92
N GLN A 912 -2.08 17.60 10.03
CA GLN A 912 -1.21 18.21 9.03
C GLN A 912 0.07 17.38 8.97
N GLU A 913 0.65 17.31 7.79
CA GLU A 913 2.00 16.80 7.62
C GLU A 913 3.01 17.75 8.28
N ARG A 914 4.13 17.23 8.79
CA ARG A 914 5.20 18.04 9.42
C ARG A 914 6.43 18.12 8.54
#